data_AF-A0A9E3SDA3-F1
#
_entry.id   AF-A0A9E3SDA3-F1
#
_cell.length_a   1.000
_cell.length_b   1.000
_cell.length_c   1.000
_cell.angle_alpha   90.00
_cell.angle_beta   90.00
_cell.angle_gamma   90.00
#
_symmetry.space_group_name_H-M   'P 1'
#
loop_
_entity.id
_entity.type
_entity.pdbx_description
1 polymer ?
#
loop_
_entity_poly.entity_id
_entity_poly.type
_entity_poly.pdbx_seq_one_letter_code
_entity_poly.pdbx_strand_id
1 'polypeptide(L)'
;RNSSEVTAIANKLLLIKNARFGSIDRESNFLIESLAENKGNVNFYVDSQNRRKQLNDSTKRSTKYAVLVMTQGEKAAAKRVFETPLLFSIHEAKGLEYENIILVNFISSYSKEFHEIASGISKKDLNTKDIDFSRGKDKSDKSLDAFKFYINSLYVGMTRSIKNLYILESSKKHDILALLDLVENEQQINIKAEVSSLDDWKEEARKLELQGKKEQADDIKKNILQIQKPDWEPITPDNIEALKQEALDPNVYNKKSKDLLFMYALLYDDQSSIESLAKLNYKRAKHPEFERNSINRKYYGNYNTDNVKGVELEIKKYGVNFRDQFNLTPLLAAAQNGSLKVIDYLLKQNAETDVTDNNGRNPFRIAIHKLYFLPTSINKLENIFPRLITDSIKIMVKDRMIKIPNRAMEYFLLNIFMTLQDTIINASRSNWEDKGVKAGDLESVVAQYPDLIMPDYRKRKTYISSLLSKNEIDGNNPYNNALFIRIGRGYYCINPELSVSVADKWVNIYEFTGLQKAVKLTREEKDRRTIDILLAEAQERRKVDPSFPNAHELFLLDYKRKMEQANREKLELTQESQENNSLNEIEKKNRETERLEKKEEKERIAREKAQKKKEEDEKRQQEIDDSQLRLPF
;
A
#
# COMPACT_ATOMS: atom_id res chain seq x y z
N ARG A 1 29.77 9.07 -11.56
CA ARG A 1 28.53 9.76 -11.98
C ARG A 1 28.69 11.27 -11.90
N ASN A 2 29.17 11.80 -10.78
CA ASN A 2 29.39 13.23 -10.60
C ASN A 2 30.57 13.70 -11.47
N SER A 3 30.56 14.96 -11.88
CA SER A 3 31.66 15.59 -12.62
C SER A 3 32.99 15.47 -11.86
N SER A 4 34.10 15.55 -12.59
CA SER A 4 35.44 15.53 -12.02
C SER A 4 35.62 16.62 -10.96
N GLU A 5 35.05 17.80 -11.18
CA GLU A 5 35.17 18.96 -10.30
C GLU A 5 34.40 18.76 -8.99
N VAL A 6 33.16 18.25 -9.05
CA VAL A 6 32.36 17.93 -7.85
C VAL A 6 33.00 16.79 -7.05
N THR A 7 33.53 15.79 -7.75
CA THR A 7 34.21 14.65 -7.10
C THR A 7 35.50 15.11 -6.41
N ALA A 8 36.27 15.99 -7.05
CA ALA A 8 37.50 16.53 -6.49
C ALA A 8 37.26 17.32 -5.19
N ILE A 9 36.25 18.20 -5.14
CA ILE A 9 35.96 18.95 -3.92
C ILE A 9 35.41 18.05 -2.80
N ALA A 10 34.58 17.06 -3.13
CA ALA A 10 34.08 16.08 -2.16
C ALA A 10 35.22 15.23 -1.57
N ASN A 11 36.17 14.81 -2.41
CA ASN A 11 37.37 14.09 -1.97
C ASN A 11 38.25 14.96 -1.05
N LYS A 12 38.43 16.26 -1.34
CA LYS A 12 39.12 17.17 -0.42
C LYS A 12 38.44 17.23 0.95
N LEU A 13 37.11 17.25 0.99
CA LEU A 13 36.37 17.22 2.25
C LEU A 13 36.58 15.89 3.02
N LEU A 14 36.69 14.75 2.32
CA LEU A 14 37.05 13.48 2.94
C LEU A 14 38.47 13.49 3.50
N LEU A 15 39.42 14.09 2.79
CA LEU A 15 40.80 14.27 3.27
C LEU A 15 40.85 15.14 4.52
N ILE A 16 40.08 16.24 4.56
CA ILE A 16 39.94 17.09 5.76
C ILE A 16 39.37 16.27 6.93
N LYS A 17 38.31 15.48 6.68
CA LYS A 17 37.72 14.60 7.68
C LYS A 17 38.74 13.59 8.22
N ASN A 18 39.49 12.94 7.33
CA ASN A 18 40.51 11.96 7.74
C ASN A 18 41.66 12.62 8.51
N ALA A 19 42.17 13.77 8.03
CA ALA A 19 43.24 14.50 8.69
C ALA A 19 42.84 14.93 10.12
N ARG A 20 41.57 15.30 10.33
CA ARG A 20 41.07 15.71 11.65
C ARG A 20 40.79 14.56 12.60
N PHE A 21 40.07 13.53 12.13
CA PHE A 21 39.47 12.52 13.00
C PHE A 21 40.02 11.10 12.80
N GLY A 22 40.85 10.89 11.79
CA GLY A 22 41.31 9.56 11.36
C GLY A 22 40.21 8.72 10.69
N SER A 23 40.59 7.53 10.25
CA SER A 23 39.71 6.55 9.62
C SER A 23 39.18 5.55 10.65
N ILE A 24 37.88 5.60 10.91
CA ILE A 24 37.23 4.69 11.87
C ILE A 24 36.79 3.38 11.21
N ASP A 25 36.47 3.40 9.90
CA ASP A 25 35.89 2.27 9.18
C ASP A 25 36.82 1.74 8.07
N ARG A 26 36.99 0.42 7.99
CA ARG A 26 37.87 -0.23 6.99
C ARG A 26 37.29 -0.15 5.58
N GLU A 27 35.97 0.02 5.47
CA GLU A 27 35.20 0.02 4.21
C GLU A 27 35.07 1.43 3.56
N SER A 28 35.50 2.51 4.24
CA SER A 28 35.29 3.90 3.80
C SER A 28 36.58 4.64 3.36
N ASN A 29 37.68 3.92 3.11
CA ASN A 29 39.03 4.52 2.98
C ASN A 29 39.47 4.83 1.55
N PHE A 30 38.52 5.07 0.64
CA PHE A 30 38.86 5.29 -0.75
C PHE A 30 38.32 6.63 -1.22
N LEU A 31 39.19 7.40 -1.87
CA LEU A 31 38.78 8.57 -2.63
C LEU A 31 37.99 8.09 -3.84
N ILE A 32 36.95 8.83 -4.20
CA ILE A 32 36.05 8.45 -5.29
C ILE A 32 36.66 8.92 -6.61
N GLU A 33 36.70 8.04 -7.61
CA GLU A 33 37.05 8.42 -8.98
C GLU A 33 35.79 8.77 -9.77
N SER A 34 35.88 9.83 -10.58
CA SER A 34 34.79 10.19 -11.49
C SER A 34 34.88 9.37 -12.77
N LEU A 35 33.78 8.67 -13.09
CA LEU A 35 33.55 8.03 -14.39
C LEU A 35 32.78 8.94 -15.37
N ALA A 36 32.55 10.21 -15.05
CA ALA A 36 31.73 11.10 -15.87
C ALA A 36 32.56 11.74 -16.99
N GLU A 37 32.10 11.63 -18.24
CA GLU A 37 32.75 12.26 -19.40
C GLU A 37 32.52 13.79 -19.44
N ASN A 38 31.46 14.27 -18.78
CA ASN A 38 31.05 15.68 -18.83
C ASN A 38 31.80 16.52 -17.79
N LYS A 39 32.46 17.60 -18.25
CA LYS A 39 33.03 18.63 -17.38
C LYS A 39 31.92 19.46 -16.73
N GLY A 40 32.02 19.62 -15.41
CA GLY A 40 31.14 20.46 -14.60
C GLY A 40 31.87 21.67 -14.06
N ASN A 41 31.21 22.42 -13.17
CA ASN A 41 31.83 23.55 -12.48
C ASN A 41 31.43 23.58 -11.00
N VAL A 42 32.39 23.93 -10.13
CA VAL A 42 32.13 24.28 -8.73
C VAL A 42 32.30 25.79 -8.61
N ASN A 43 31.21 26.48 -8.31
CA ASN A 43 31.17 27.94 -8.22
C ASN A 43 30.90 28.37 -6.78
N PHE A 44 31.76 29.22 -6.24
CA PHE A 44 31.59 29.81 -4.93
C PHE A 44 31.24 31.30 -5.05
N TYR A 45 30.19 31.73 -4.36
CA TYR A 45 29.73 33.11 -4.35
C TYR A 45 29.45 33.57 -2.91
N VAL A 46 29.82 34.81 -2.59
CA VAL A 46 29.34 35.47 -1.36
C VAL A 46 27.85 35.73 -1.49
N ASP A 47 27.12 35.31 -0.47
CA ASP A 47 25.69 35.42 -0.39
C ASP A 47 25.26 36.89 -0.32
N SER A 48 24.31 37.25 -1.20
CA SER A 48 23.69 38.57 -1.24
C SER A 48 22.29 38.45 -1.81
N GLN A 49 21.41 39.40 -1.47
CA GLN A 49 20.04 39.41 -2.01
C GLN A 49 20.03 39.41 -3.55
N ASN A 50 20.96 40.15 -4.18
CA ASN A 50 21.05 40.21 -5.64
C ASN A 50 21.44 38.85 -6.25
N ARG A 51 22.49 38.19 -5.72
CA ARG A 51 22.93 36.87 -6.21
C ARG A 51 21.88 35.78 -5.98
N ARG A 52 21.21 35.77 -4.81
CA ARG A 52 20.10 34.84 -4.58
C ARG A 52 18.95 35.06 -5.56
N LYS A 53 18.59 36.32 -5.83
CA LYS A 53 17.55 36.67 -6.81
C LYS A 53 17.93 36.21 -8.22
N GLN A 54 19.16 36.45 -8.65
CA GLN A 54 19.67 35.98 -9.96
C GLN A 54 19.59 34.46 -10.09
N LEU A 55 20.05 33.73 -9.07
CA LEU A 55 19.93 32.26 -9.04
C LEU A 55 18.47 31.82 -9.09
N ASN A 56 17.60 32.42 -8.28
CA ASN A 56 16.18 32.11 -8.29
C ASN A 56 15.57 32.33 -9.67
N ASP A 57 15.75 33.50 -10.27
CA ASP A 57 15.13 33.84 -11.55
C ASP A 57 15.60 32.92 -12.69
N SER A 58 16.87 32.48 -12.67
CA SER A 58 17.39 31.53 -13.67
C SER A 58 16.99 30.07 -13.43
N THR A 59 16.58 29.68 -12.21
CA THR A 59 16.44 28.26 -11.83
C THR A 59 15.05 27.84 -11.36
N LYS A 60 14.18 28.79 -10.97
CA LYS A 60 12.89 28.50 -10.32
C LYS A 60 11.90 27.65 -11.12
N ARG A 61 12.04 27.61 -12.45
CA ARG A 61 11.19 26.83 -13.36
C ARG A 61 11.89 25.61 -13.95
N SER A 62 13.05 25.23 -13.43
CA SER A 62 13.81 24.07 -13.89
C SER A 62 13.77 22.92 -12.90
N THR A 63 13.48 21.73 -13.40
CA THR A 63 13.61 20.46 -12.67
C THR A 63 15.07 20.02 -12.50
N LYS A 64 16.02 20.68 -13.18
CA LYS A 64 17.45 20.34 -13.14
C LYS A 64 18.22 20.97 -11.99
N TYR A 65 17.61 21.92 -11.29
CA TYR A 65 18.21 22.66 -10.19
C TYR A 65 17.45 22.36 -8.90
N ALA A 66 18.19 21.99 -7.86
CA ALA A 66 17.65 21.90 -6.51
C ALA A 66 18.44 22.76 -5.53
N VAL A 67 17.72 23.33 -4.56
CA VAL A 67 18.28 24.14 -3.50
C VAL A 67 18.34 23.29 -2.23
N LEU A 68 19.52 23.22 -1.63
CA LEU A 68 19.73 22.54 -0.36
C LEU A 68 20.00 23.55 0.75
N VAL A 69 19.43 23.25 1.91
CA VAL A 69 19.73 23.88 3.20
C VAL A 69 20.17 22.81 4.20
N MET A 70 20.84 23.21 5.27
CA MET A 70 21.41 22.26 6.22
C MET A 70 20.31 21.58 7.04
N THR A 71 19.36 22.37 7.56
CA THR A 71 18.32 21.88 8.46
C THR A 71 16.93 22.26 7.98
N GLN A 72 15.91 21.58 8.52
CA GLN A 72 14.52 21.84 8.16
C GLN A 72 14.06 23.26 8.57
N GLY A 73 14.59 23.80 9.66
CA GLY A 73 14.27 25.15 10.14
C GLY A 73 14.70 26.27 9.17
N GLU A 74 15.73 26.02 8.36
CA GLU A 74 16.25 26.99 7.39
C GLU A 74 15.40 27.07 6.11
N LYS A 75 14.56 26.06 5.83
CA LYS A 75 13.73 26.02 4.62
C LYS A 75 12.81 27.24 4.53
N ALA A 76 12.24 27.69 5.65
CA ALA A 76 11.33 28.83 5.65
C ALA A 76 12.01 30.13 5.20
N ALA A 77 13.26 30.36 5.60
CA ALA A 77 14.03 31.51 5.16
C ALA A 77 14.44 31.40 3.69
N ALA A 78 14.82 30.19 3.24
CA ALA A 78 15.19 29.94 1.85
C ALA A 78 13.98 30.04 0.89
N LYS A 79 12.79 29.55 1.27
CA LYS A 79 11.53 29.66 0.49
C LYS A 79 11.07 31.10 0.25
N ARG A 80 11.50 32.08 1.07
CA ARG A 80 11.21 33.51 0.83
C ARG A 80 11.95 34.08 -0.37
N VAL A 81 13.00 33.39 -0.84
CA VAL A 81 13.86 33.87 -1.93
C VAL A 81 13.86 32.91 -3.11
N PHE A 82 13.92 31.60 -2.83
CA PHE A 82 13.89 30.56 -3.85
C PHE A 82 12.45 30.04 -4.01
N GLU A 83 11.85 30.39 -5.15
CA GLU A 83 10.48 30.03 -5.56
C GLU A 83 10.39 28.62 -6.15
N THR A 84 11.52 27.91 -6.28
CA THR A 84 11.52 26.52 -6.74
C THR A 84 10.86 25.61 -5.70
N PRO A 85 10.02 24.65 -6.13
CA PRO A 85 9.52 23.61 -5.24
C PRO A 85 10.60 22.58 -4.87
N LEU A 86 11.73 22.54 -5.61
CA LEU A 86 12.85 21.63 -5.38
C LEU A 86 13.81 22.16 -4.29
N LEU A 87 13.25 22.39 -3.11
CA LEU A 87 13.97 22.89 -1.95
C LEU A 87 13.94 21.85 -0.82
N PHE A 88 15.12 21.40 -0.41
CA PHE A 88 15.28 20.27 0.52
C PHE A 88 16.23 20.63 1.66
N SER A 89 15.92 20.13 2.85
CA SER A 89 16.94 19.93 3.89
C SER A 89 17.86 18.76 3.52
N ILE A 90 19.02 18.67 4.14
CA ILE A 90 19.97 17.59 3.82
C ILE A 90 19.42 16.19 4.11
N HIS A 91 18.59 16.05 5.15
CA HIS A 91 17.91 14.80 5.47
C HIS A 91 16.91 14.39 4.37
N GLU A 92 16.20 15.36 3.80
CA GLU A 92 15.29 15.13 2.68
C GLU A 92 16.04 14.84 1.38
N ALA A 93 17.22 15.43 1.18
CA ALA A 93 18.02 15.25 -0.04
C ALA A 93 18.64 13.85 -0.19
N LYS A 94 18.63 13.01 0.86
CA LYS A 94 19.20 11.66 0.80
C LYS A 94 18.44 10.80 -0.23
N GLY A 95 19.18 10.26 -1.20
CA GLY A 95 18.65 9.44 -2.30
C GLY A 95 18.24 10.24 -3.54
N LEU A 96 18.25 11.58 -3.47
CA LEU A 96 18.00 12.46 -4.60
C LEU A 96 19.30 12.86 -5.28
N GLU A 97 19.26 13.17 -6.57
CA GLU A 97 20.38 13.73 -7.32
C GLU A 97 19.84 14.63 -8.43
N TYR A 98 20.54 15.74 -8.68
CA TYR A 98 20.16 16.74 -9.68
C TYR A 98 21.37 17.13 -10.52
N GLU A 99 21.13 17.61 -11.75
CA GLU A 99 22.20 18.11 -12.61
C GLU A 99 22.96 19.26 -11.92
N ASN A 100 22.22 20.12 -11.23
CA ASN A 100 22.75 21.30 -10.57
C ASN A 100 22.24 21.41 -9.13
N ILE A 101 23.13 21.68 -8.17
CA ILE A 101 22.79 21.91 -6.76
C ILE A 101 23.23 23.29 -6.32
N ILE A 102 22.37 23.98 -5.57
CA ILE A 102 22.66 25.23 -4.89
C ILE A 102 22.70 24.96 -3.38
N LEU A 103 23.86 25.07 -2.75
CA LEU A 103 24.04 25.01 -1.30
C LEU A 103 23.94 26.42 -0.72
N VAL A 104 23.09 26.62 0.29
CA VAL A 104 22.85 27.94 0.89
C VAL A 104 23.31 27.93 2.35
N ASN A 105 24.37 28.68 2.63
CA ASN A 105 24.94 28.94 3.96
C ASN A 105 25.21 27.67 4.79
N PHE A 106 25.78 26.64 4.19
CA PHE A 106 26.13 25.41 4.89
C PHE A 106 27.25 25.66 5.90
N ILE A 107 28.23 26.50 5.56
CA ILE A 107 29.40 26.76 6.40
C ILE A 107 29.17 27.96 7.31
N SER A 108 28.68 29.07 6.77
CA SER A 108 28.52 30.34 7.49
C SER A 108 27.54 30.24 8.65
N SER A 109 26.47 29.46 8.50
CA SER A 109 25.48 29.26 9.57
C SER A 109 26.05 28.44 10.74
N TYR A 110 27.10 27.65 10.49
CA TYR A 110 27.74 26.75 11.45
C TYR A 110 29.26 27.00 11.50
N SER A 111 29.64 28.28 11.47
CA SER A 111 31.03 28.67 11.31
C SER A 111 31.91 28.21 12.48
N LYS A 112 31.38 28.09 13.69
CA LYS A 112 32.14 27.61 14.85
C LYS A 112 32.52 26.14 14.67
N GLU A 113 31.55 25.33 14.26
CA GLU A 113 31.71 23.90 14.06
C GLU A 113 32.66 23.62 12.90
N PHE A 114 32.52 24.35 11.79
CA PHE A 114 33.44 24.21 10.66
C PHE A 114 34.85 24.74 10.94
N HIS A 115 35.01 25.73 11.82
CA HIS A 115 36.33 26.17 12.28
C HIS A 115 37.01 25.07 13.10
N GLU A 116 36.29 24.45 14.04
CA GLU A 116 36.81 23.31 14.82
C GLU A 116 37.17 22.09 13.96
N ILE A 117 36.42 21.86 12.88
CA ILE A 117 36.72 20.84 11.89
C ILE A 117 38.03 21.15 11.15
N ALA A 118 38.26 22.40 10.78
CA ALA A 118 39.45 22.82 10.03
C ALA A 118 40.68 23.06 10.92
N SER A 119 40.49 23.16 12.23
CA SER A 119 41.54 23.52 13.19
C SER A 119 42.70 22.51 13.19
N GLY A 120 43.92 23.02 13.05
CA GLY A 120 45.16 22.24 13.04
C GLY A 120 45.45 21.51 11.71
N ILE A 121 44.68 21.74 10.65
CA ILE A 121 44.89 21.14 9.33
C ILE A 121 45.52 22.16 8.39
N SER A 122 46.57 21.77 7.69
CA SER A 122 47.22 22.55 6.64
C SER A 122 46.96 21.93 5.27
N LYS A 123 47.15 22.71 4.19
CA LYS A 123 47.05 22.19 2.81
C LYS A 123 48.04 21.06 2.52
N LYS A 124 49.14 20.97 3.26
CA LYS A 124 50.13 19.89 3.10
C LYS A 124 49.55 18.54 3.54
N ASP A 125 48.67 18.55 4.54
CA ASP A 125 48.03 17.34 5.08
C ASP A 125 46.98 16.76 4.11
N LEU A 126 46.63 17.50 3.05
CA LEU A 126 45.66 17.11 2.01
C LEU A 126 46.33 16.63 0.72
N ASN A 127 47.67 16.56 0.65
CA ASN A 127 48.43 16.16 -0.55
C ASN A 127 48.64 14.64 -0.67
N THR A 128 47.84 13.82 0.00
CA THR A 128 47.92 12.36 -0.08
C THR A 128 46.96 11.82 -1.16
N LYS A 129 47.42 10.83 -1.93
CA LYS A 129 46.58 10.11 -2.92
C LYS A 129 45.71 9.03 -2.28
N ASP A 130 46.10 8.57 -1.09
CA ASP A 130 45.42 7.51 -0.34
C ASP A 130 45.05 8.00 1.07
N ILE A 131 43.97 7.43 1.61
CA ILE A 131 43.52 7.64 2.99
C ILE A 131 44.18 6.55 3.84
N ASP A 132 45.27 6.87 4.53
CA ASP A 132 45.90 5.93 5.45
C ASP A 132 44.97 5.62 6.62
N PHE A 133 44.69 4.33 6.82
CA PHE A 133 43.88 3.87 7.94
C PHE A 133 44.62 4.13 9.25
N SER A 134 44.20 5.15 9.99
CA SER A 134 44.66 5.42 11.35
C SER A 134 43.48 5.44 12.31
N ARG A 135 43.52 4.57 13.34
CA ARG A 135 42.59 4.70 14.47
C ARG A 135 42.93 5.98 15.23
N GLY A 136 41.91 6.76 15.58
CA GLY A 136 42.08 7.94 16.41
C GLY A 136 42.97 7.65 17.62
N LYS A 137 43.98 8.51 17.84
CA LYS A 137 45.00 8.32 18.88
C LYS A 137 44.41 8.26 20.30
N ASP A 138 43.18 8.74 20.49
CA ASP A 138 42.47 8.80 21.76
C ASP A 138 41.05 8.24 21.65
N LYS A 139 40.72 7.23 22.47
CA LYS A 139 39.37 6.62 22.52
C LYS A 139 38.36 7.45 23.32
N SER A 140 38.80 8.50 24.01
CA SER A 140 37.94 9.42 24.76
C SER A 140 37.45 10.61 23.93
N ASP A 141 38.01 10.81 22.74
CA ASP A 141 37.65 11.92 21.85
C ASP A 141 36.28 11.69 21.17
N LYS A 142 35.26 12.41 21.64
CA LYS A 142 33.90 12.42 21.08
C LYS A 142 33.70 13.52 20.03
N SER A 143 34.76 14.22 19.61
CA SER A 143 34.67 15.32 18.64
C SER A 143 34.09 14.87 17.30
N LEU A 144 34.43 13.67 16.83
CA LEU A 144 33.85 13.12 15.62
C LEU A 144 32.33 12.96 15.78
N ASP A 145 31.82 12.43 16.88
CA ASP A 145 30.37 12.31 17.08
C ASP A 145 29.67 13.67 17.14
N ALA A 146 30.34 14.70 17.67
CA ALA A 146 29.83 16.07 17.69
C ALA A 146 29.79 16.73 16.29
N PHE A 147 30.82 16.49 15.45
CA PHE A 147 30.97 17.18 14.16
C PHE A 147 30.58 16.36 12.93
N LYS A 148 30.33 15.05 13.09
CA LYS A 148 29.99 14.10 12.03
C LYS A 148 28.77 14.54 11.23
N PHE A 149 27.79 15.16 11.90
CA PHE A 149 26.63 15.72 11.22
C PHE A 149 27.04 16.77 10.17
N TYR A 150 27.89 17.73 10.52
CA TYR A 150 28.24 18.86 9.66
C TYR A 150 29.03 18.43 8.42
N ILE A 151 30.08 17.63 8.62
CA ILE A 151 30.92 17.15 7.52
C ILE A 151 30.13 16.23 6.60
N ASN A 152 29.41 15.25 7.16
CA ASN A 152 28.63 14.34 6.33
C ASN A 152 27.53 15.08 5.59
N SER A 153 26.93 16.11 6.18
CA SER A 153 25.90 16.90 5.51
C SER A 153 26.47 17.75 4.37
N LEU A 154 27.61 18.41 4.56
CA LEU A 154 28.30 19.13 3.49
C LEU A 154 28.74 18.16 2.37
N TYR A 155 29.28 17.01 2.73
CA TYR A 155 29.68 15.97 1.79
C TYR A 155 28.47 15.44 0.99
N VAL A 156 27.38 15.10 1.67
CA VAL A 156 26.13 14.68 1.03
C VAL A 156 25.65 15.79 0.10
N GLY A 157 25.62 17.06 0.55
CA GLY A 157 25.13 18.19 -0.23
C GLY A 157 25.92 18.41 -1.52
N MET A 158 27.25 18.35 -1.45
CA MET A 158 28.14 18.42 -2.61
C MET A 158 27.88 17.25 -3.58
N THR A 159 27.80 16.04 -3.04
CA THR A 159 27.66 14.81 -3.85
C THR A 159 26.26 14.60 -4.43
N ARG A 160 25.25 15.40 -4.05
CA ARG A 160 23.95 15.43 -4.75
C ARG A 160 24.02 16.09 -6.13
N SER A 161 25.11 16.80 -6.42
CA SER A 161 25.33 17.44 -7.73
C SER A 161 25.97 16.47 -8.72
N ILE A 162 25.32 16.31 -9.87
CA ILE A 162 25.88 15.51 -10.97
C ILE A 162 26.86 16.35 -11.79
N LYS A 163 26.56 17.61 -12.08
CA LYS A 163 27.33 18.45 -13.00
C LYS A 163 27.85 19.73 -12.36
N ASN A 164 26.97 20.64 -11.94
CA ASN A 164 27.38 21.95 -11.42
C ASN A 164 26.99 22.12 -9.95
N LEU A 165 27.93 22.61 -9.15
CA LEU A 165 27.71 22.93 -7.74
C LEU A 165 27.84 24.44 -7.54
N TYR A 166 26.82 25.05 -6.96
CA TYR A 166 26.78 26.46 -6.60
C TYR A 166 26.76 26.57 -5.09
N ILE A 167 27.76 27.22 -4.51
CA ILE A 167 27.92 27.38 -3.06
C ILE A 167 27.73 28.87 -2.74
N LEU A 168 26.70 29.18 -1.95
CA LEU A 168 26.42 30.52 -1.45
C LEU A 168 26.76 30.58 0.05
N GLU A 169 27.71 31.42 0.43
CA GLU A 169 28.07 31.62 1.85
C GLU A 169 28.09 33.10 2.21
N SER A 170 27.58 33.45 3.38
CA SER A 170 27.55 34.82 3.89
C SER A 170 28.95 35.38 4.15
N SER A 171 29.93 34.51 4.42
CA SER A 171 31.34 34.88 4.55
C SER A 171 32.19 34.24 3.45
N LYS A 172 33.10 35.03 2.85
CA LYS A 172 34.17 34.51 1.99
C LYS A 172 35.41 34.05 2.73
N LYS A 173 35.54 34.39 4.02
CA LYS A 173 36.72 34.06 4.83
C LYS A 173 36.33 32.98 5.83
N HIS A 174 36.81 31.77 5.58
CA HIS A 174 36.69 30.64 6.50
C HIS A 174 37.80 29.62 6.18
N ASP A 175 38.38 28.99 7.20
CA ASP A 175 39.52 28.06 7.04
C ASP A 175 39.16 26.88 6.13
N ILE A 176 37.98 26.27 6.35
CA ILE A 176 37.50 25.19 5.49
C ILE A 176 37.31 25.60 4.01
N LEU A 177 36.88 26.83 3.72
CA LEU A 177 36.77 27.30 2.33
C LEU A 177 38.15 27.37 1.66
N ALA A 178 39.16 27.83 2.42
CA ALA A 178 40.54 27.88 1.96
C ALA A 178 41.14 26.48 1.76
N LEU A 179 40.83 25.51 2.63
CA LEU A 179 41.27 24.11 2.51
C LEU A 179 40.61 23.40 1.32
N LEU A 180 39.37 23.76 0.97
CA LEU A 180 38.68 23.22 -0.20
C LEU A 180 39.12 23.87 -1.53
N ASP A 181 39.99 24.88 -1.48
CA ASP A 181 40.36 25.76 -2.61
C ASP A 181 39.16 26.45 -3.26
N LEU A 182 38.16 26.82 -2.46
CA LEU A 182 37.03 27.61 -2.92
C LEU A 182 37.42 29.09 -2.96
N VAL A 183 37.62 29.61 -4.16
CA VAL A 183 37.87 31.04 -4.41
C VAL A 183 36.57 31.70 -4.86
N GLU A 184 36.27 32.88 -4.31
CA GLU A 184 35.06 33.63 -4.71
C GLU A 184 35.10 33.92 -6.21
N ASN A 185 34.01 33.57 -6.89
CA ASN A 185 33.77 34.00 -8.25
C ASN A 185 33.16 35.41 -8.22
N GLU A 186 33.97 36.41 -8.57
CA GLU A 186 33.57 37.82 -8.59
C GLU A 186 32.69 38.16 -9.80
N GLN A 187 32.61 37.28 -10.81
CA GLN A 187 31.76 37.49 -11.97
C GLN A 187 30.28 37.35 -11.61
N GLN A 188 29.42 37.99 -12.43
CA GLN A 188 27.98 37.78 -12.32
C GLN A 188 27.62 36.33 -12.62
N ILE A 189 26.54 35.85 -11.98
CA ILE A 189 26.03 34.49 -12.17
C ILE A 189 25.44 34.39 -13.58
N ASN A 190 26.22 33.84 -14.52
CA ASN A 190 25.80 33.66 -15.90
C ASN A 190 25.18 32.27 -16.11
N ILE A 191 23.99 32.06 -15.53
CA ILE A 191 23.19 30.86 -15.77
C ILE A 191 22.10 31.20 -16.77
N LYS A 192 22.12 30.53 -17.93
CA LYS A 192 21.01 30.63 -18.89
C LYS A 192 19.74 30.13 -18.22
N ALA A 193 18.71 30.98 -18.19
CA ALA A 193 17.41 30.58 -17.67
C ALA A 193 16.90 29.37 -18.45
N GLU A 194 16.66 28.27 -17.74
CA GLU A 194 16.18 27.02 -18.31
C GLU A 194 14.78 26.75 -17.75
N VAL A 195 13.81 26.51 -18.63
CA VAL A 195 12.42 26.24 -18.26
C VAL A 195 12.12 24.80 -18.62
N SER A 196 11.86 23.98 -17.60
CA SER A 196 11.41 22.61 -17.80
C SER A 196 9.97 22.58 -18.29
N SER A 197 9.64 21.59 -19.11
CA SER A 197 8.28 21.39 -19.60
C SER A 197 7.33 20.95 -18.49
N LEU A 198 6.01 21.06 -18.72
CA LEU A 198 5.03 20.54 -17.76
C LEU A 198 5.17 19.02 -17.55
N ASP A 199 5.57 18.28 -18.59
CA ASP A 199 5.77 16.84 -18.48
C ASP A 199 7.02 16.50 -17.65
N ASP A 200 8.09 17.27 -17.76
CA ASP A 200 9.25 17.15 -16.86
C ASP A 200 8.86 17.37 -15.40
N TRP A 201 8.00 18.36 -15.14
CA TRP A 201 7.50 18.67 -13.80
C TRP A 201 6.57 17.58 -13.25
N LYS A 202 5.72 16.98 -14.09
CA LYS A 202 4.89 15.82 -13.70
C LYS A 202 5.76 14.64 -13.29
N GLU A 203 6.79 14.33 -14.09
CA GLU A 203 7.66 13.20 -13.82
C GLU A 203 8.50 13.42 -12.56
N GLU A 204 8.99 14.64 -12.33
CA GLU A 204 9.71 14.97 -11.10
C GLU A 204 8.79 14.90 -9.86
N ALA A 205 7.55 15.40 -9.94
CA ALA A 205 6.58 15.26 -8.85
C ALA A 205 6.31 13.78 -8.50
N ARG A 206 6.16 12.93 -9.51
CA ARG A 206 5.95 11.49 -9.35
C ARG A 206 7.17 10.80 -8.71
N LYS A 207 8.37 11.11 -9.19
CA LYS A 207 9.63 10.60 -8.63
C LYS A 207 9.77 10.98 -7.15
N LEU A 208 9.43 12.22 -6.80
CA LEU A 208 9.44 12.71 -5.42
C LEU A 208 8.42 11.98 -4.55
N GLU A 209 7.20 11.74 -5.04
CA GLU A 209 6.16 11.00 -4.34
C GLU A 209 6.56 9.55 -4.04
N LEU A 210 7.15 8.86 -5.03
CA LEU A 210 7.69 7.50 -4.86
C LEU A 210 8.84 7.42 -3.84
N GLN A 211 9.58 8.52 -3.65
CA GLN A 211 10.63 8.64 -2.64
C GLN A 211 10.13 9.20 -1.30
N GLY A 212 8.81 9.39 -1.14
CA GLY A 212 8.19 9.90 0.08
C GLY A 212 8.33 11.40 0.30
N LYS A 213 8.75 12.19 -0.70
CA LYS A 213 8.95 13.64 -0.63
C LYS A 213 7.66 14.40 -0.94
N LYS A 214 6.63 14.15 -0.13
CA LYS A 214 5.26 14.64 -0.36
C LYS A 214 5.17 16.16 -0.43
N GLU A 215 5.87 16.89 0.44
CA GLU A 215 5.84 18.36 0.47
C GLU A 215 6.21 18.96 -0.90
N GLN A 216 7.33 18.52 -1.49
CA GLN A 216 7.80 19.05 -2.77
C GLN A 216 6.92 18.57 -3.94
N ALA A 217 6.45 17.31 -3.91
CA ALA A 217 5.52 16.81 -4.91
C ALA A 217 4.20 17.61 -4.91
N ASP A 218 3.65 17.92 -3.73
CA ASP A 218 2.43 18.71 -3.58
C ASP A 218 2.64 20.17 -3.99
N ASP A 219 3.79 20.78 -3.66
CA ASP A 219 4.16 22.13 -4.10
C ASP A 219 4.26 22.19 -5.64
N ILE A 220 4.80 21.16 -6.31
CA ILE A 220 4.81 21.09 -7.79
C ILE A 220 3.38 20.98 -8.32
N LYS A 221 2.59 20.05 -7.79
CA LYS A 221 1.20 19.81 -8.22
C LYS A 221 0.36 21.09 -8.12
N LYS A 222 0.51 21.84 -7.03
CA LYS A 222 -0.26 23.06 -6.76
C LYS A 222 0.26 24.29 -7.52
N ASN A 223 1.56 24.57 -7.44
CA ASN A 223 2.09 25.86 -7.88
C ASN A 223 2.56 25.86 -9.34
N ILE A 224 2.99 24.70 -9.85
CA ILE A 224 3.49 24.56 -11.23
C ILE A 224 2.43 23.93 -12.13
N LEU A 225 1.89 22.78 -11.74
CA LEU A 225 0.89 22.06 -12.53
C LEU A 225 -0.52 22.64 -12.38
N GLN A 226 -0.74 23.50 -11.37
CA GLN A 226 -2.03 24.15 -11.09
C GLN A 226 -3.19 23.16 -10.93
N ILE A 227 -2.89 21.98 -10.39
CA ILE A 227 -3.90 20.97 -10.10
C ILE A 227 -4.84 21.51 -9.02
N GLN A 228 -6.12 21.53 -9.34
CA GLN A 228 -7.20 21.98 -8.48
C GLN A 228 -7.81 20.78 -7.77
N LYS A 229 -8.15 20.96 -6.49
CA LYS A 229 -9.01 20.00 -5.81
C LYS A 229 -10.42 20.12 -6.41
N PRO A 230 -11.08 19.01 -6.77
CA PRO A 230 -12.46 19.06 -7.22
C PRO A 230 -13.41 19.67 -6.17
N ASP A 231 -14.46 20.37 -6.62
CA ASP A 231 -15.48 20.98 -5.75
C ASP A 231 -16.51 19.96 -5.21
N TRP A 232 -16.26 18.67 -5.43
CA TRP A 232 -17.10 17.58 -4.95
C TRP A 232 -16.32 16.64 -4.04
N GLU A 233 -17.06 15.93 -3.19
CA GLU A 233 -16.54 14.85 -2.38
C GLU A 233 -16.96 13.52 -3.00
N PRO A 234 -16.02 12.61 -3.32
CA PRO A 234 -16.35 11.27 -3.79
C PRO A 234 -17.15 10.47 -2.75
N ILE A 235 -18.15 9.72 -3.20
CA ILE A 235 -18.85 8.75 -2.37
C ILE A 235 -17.93 7.53 -2.19
N THR A 236 -17.53 7.23 -0.97
CA THR A 236 -16.63 6.13 -0.60
C THR A 236 -17.35 5.12 0.31
N PRO A 237 -16.76 3.94 0.56
CA PRO A 237 -17.29 3.00 1.56
C PRO A 237 -17.43 3.62 2.95
N ASP A 238 -16.62 4.63 3.29
CA ASP A 238 -16.64 5.29 4.60
C ASP A 238 -17.82 6.25 4.78
N ASN A 239 -18.30 6.88 3.70
CA ASN A 239 -19.35 7.92 3.78
C ASN A 239 -20.71 7.51 3.17
N ILE A 240 -20.80 6.36 2.48
CA ILE A 240 -22.04 5.90 1.84
C ILE A 240 -23.18 5.70 2.85
N GLU A 241 -22.91 5.19 4.05
CA GLU A 241 -23.95 4.97 5.06
C GLU A 241 -24.51 6.30 5.60
N ALA A 242 -23.67 7.33 5.76
CA ALA A 242 -24.14 8.67 6.10
C ALA A 242 -25.01 9.26 4.98
N LEU A 243 -24.61 9.07 3.71
CA LEU A 243 -25.42 9.48 2.55
C LEU A 243 -26.76 8.75 2.53
N LYS A 244 -26.80 7.44 2.82
CA LYS A 244 -28.04 6.66 2.91
C LYS A 244 -28.94 7.17 4.02
N GLN A 245 -28.41 7.44 5.21
CA GLN A 245 -29.19 8.00 6.31
C GLN A 245 -29.86 9.33 5.92
N GLU A 246 -29.11 10.24 5.31
CA GLU A 246 -29.65 11.53 4.87
C GLU A 246 -30.64 11.41 3.71
N ALA A 247 -30.33 10.57 2.72
CA ALA A 247 -31.16 10.39 1.53
C ALA A 247 -32.44 9.58 1.80
N LEU A 248 -32.42 8.66 2.77
CA LEU A 248 -33.54 7.78 3.09
C LEU A 248 -34.34 8.23 4.32
N ASP A 249 -34.01 9.37 4.92
CA ASP A 249 -34.81 9.95 5.99
C ASP A 249 -36.24 10.25 5.49
N PRO A 250 -37.28 9.65 6.10
CA PRO A 250 -38.67 9.95 5.75
C PRO A 250 -39.14 11.33 6.26
N ASN A 251 -38.48 11.89 7.26
CA ASN A 251 -38.85 13.15 7.90
C ASN A 251 -38.20 14.37 7.23
N VAL A 252 -37.04 14.18 6.60
CA VAL A 252 -36.28 15.27 5.96
C VAL A 252 -36.11 15.01 4.47
N TYR A 253 -36.73 15.86 3.64
CA TYR A 253 -36.57 15.77 2.20
C TYR A 253 -35.28 16.47 1.72
N ASN A 254 -34.18 15.71 1.60
CA ASN A 254 -32.98 16.19 0.92
C ASN A 254 -32.92 15.72 -0.54
N LYS A 255 -33.25 16.62 -1.48
CA LYS A 255 -33.21 16.31 -2.92
C LYS A 255 -31.79 15.95 -3.40
N LYS A 256 -30.77 16.68 -2.96
CA LYS A 256 -29.38 16.49 -3.41
C LYS A 256 -28.88 15.10 -3.01
N SER A 257 -29.11 14.70 -1.76
CA SER A 257 -28.69 13.39 -1.25
C SER A 257 -29.48 12.25 -1.88
N LYS A 258 -30.80 12.42 -2.10
CA LYS A 258 -31.62 11.45 -2.86
C LYS A 258 -31.15 11.31 -4.32
N ASP A 259 -30.89 12.41 -5.02
CA ASP A 259 -30.35 12.41 -6.38
C ASP A 259 -28.99 11.67 -6.43
N LEU A 260 -28.10 11.98 -5.47
CA LEU A 260 -26.76 11.41 -5.40
C LEU A 260 -26.79 9.91 -5.10
N LEU A 261 -27.54 9.48 -4.07
CA LEU A 261 -27.72 8.07 -3.72
C LEU A 261 -28.35 7.30 -4.88
N PHE A 262 -29.36 7.87 -5.55
CA PHE A 262 -29.99 7.21 -6.69
C PHE A 262 -29.00 6.98 -7.84
N MET A 263 -28.20 7.98 -8.19
CA MET A 263 -27.20 7.83 -9.26
C MET A 263 -26.10 6.83 -8.88
N TYR A 264 -25.63 6.89 -7.63
CA TYR A 264 -24.72 5.89 -7.08
C TYR A 264 -25.30 4.48 -7.23
N ALA A 265 -26.55 4.29 -6.81
CA ALA A 265 -27.21 3.00 -6.83
C ALA A 265 -27.37 2.44 -8.26
N LEU A 266 -27.65 3.30 -9.24
CA LEU A 266 -27.67 2.92 -10.65
C LEU A 266 -26.29 2.52 -11.21
N LEU A 267 -25.21 3.12 -10.71
CA LEU A 267 -23.85 2.83 -11.17
C LEU A 267 -23.30 1.55 -10.55
N TYR A 268 -23.58 1.32 -9.26
CA TYR A 268 -23.07 0.21 -8.46
C TYR A 268 -24.05 -0.96 -8.30
N ASP A 269 -25.23 -0.87 -8.91
CA ASP A 269 -26.29 -1.89 -8.88
C ASP A 269 -26.87 -2.14 -7.47
N ASP A 270 -26.96 -1.10 -6.66
CA ASP A 270 -27.57 -1.14 -5.33
C ASP A 270 -29.10 -1.08 -5.42
N GLN A 271 -29.69 -2.26 -5.71
CA GLN A 271 -31.13 -2.41 -5.85
C GLN A 271 -31.90 -2.05 -4.56
N SER A 272 -31.31 -2.31 -3.38
CA SER A 272 -31.94 -2.01 -2.09
C SER A 272 -32.16 -0.51 -1.89
N SER A 273 -31.16 0.30 -2.24
CA SER A 273 -31.27 1.76 -2.20
C SER A 273 -32.31 2.28 -3.22
N ILE A 274 -32.37 1.71 -4.43
CA ILE A 274 -33.38 2.07 -5.44
C ILE A 274 -34.79 1.81 -4.91
N GLU A 275 -35.04 0.62 -4.36
CA GLU A 275 -36.34 0.24 -3.80
C GLU A 275 -36.75 1.12 -2.61
N SER A 276 -35.80 1.42 -1.73
CA SER A 276 -36.03 2.30 -0.57
C SER A 276 -36.40 3.71 -1.01
N LEU A 277 -35.72 4.25 -2.02
CA LEU A 277 -36.07 5.55 -2.61
C LEU A 277 -37.46 5.52 -3.27
N ALA A 278 -37.80 4.44 -3.99
CA ALA A 278 -39.11 4.29 -4.61
C ALA A 278 -40.25 4.26 -3.57
N LYS A 279 -40.05 3.57 -2.44
CA LYS A 279 -40.98 3.55 -1.28
C LYS A 279 -41.19 4.93 -0.68
N LEU A 280 -40.17 5.78 -0.69
CA LEU A 280 -40.25 7.19 -0.29
C LEU A 280 -40.84 8.11 -1.39
N ASN A 281 -41.50 7.54 -2.41
CA ASN A 281 -42.12 8.24 -3.52
C ASN A 281 -41.16 9.12 -4.36
N TYR A 282 -39.86 8.82 -4.34
CA TYR A 282 -38.91 9.51 -5.20
C TYR A 282 -39.10 9.08 -6.67
N LYS A 283 -39.66 9.97 -7.48
CA LYS A 283 -40.18 9.67 -8.83
C LYS A 283 -39.18 8.96 -9.74
N ARG A 284 -37.91 9.37 -9.75
CA ARG A 284 -36.87 8.81 -10.63
C ARG A 284 -36.57 7.33 -10.31
N ALA A 285 -36.71 6.92 -9.05
CA ALA A 285 -36.52 5.54 -8.63
C ALA A 285 -37.65 4.59 -9.04
N LYS A 286 -38.78 5.10 -9.55
CA LYS A 286 -39.86 4.25 -10.09
C LYS A 286 -39.54 3.68 -11.46
N HIS A 287 -38.63 4.32 -12.21
CA HIS A 287 -38.25 3.94 -13.57
C HIS A 287 -36.72 3.99 -13.78
N PRO A 288 -35.94 3.21 -13.00
CA PRO A 288 -34.48 3.24 -13.02
C PRO A 288 -33.86 2.92 -14.38
N GLU A 289 -34.54 2.14 -15.22
CA GLU A 289 -34.09 1.69 -16.54
C GLU A 289 -33.84 2.84 -17.52
N PHE A 290 -34.65 3.91 -17.50
CA PHE A 290 -34.48 5.05 -18.42
C PHE A 290 -33.39 6.02 -17.95
N GLU A 291 -33.03 5.99 -16.67
CA GLU A 291 -32.11 6.94 -16.05
C GLU A 291 -30.64 6.56 -16.23
N ARG A 292 -30.32 5.27 -16.42
CA ARG A 292 -28.92 4.80 -16.62
C ARG A 292 -28.22 5.50 -17.79
N ASN A 293 -28.93 5.71 -18.90
CA ASN A 293 -28.39 6.41 -20.08
C ASN A 293 -28.15 7.91 -19.81
N SER A 294 -28.93 8.52 -18.92
CA SER A 294 -28.77 9.92 -18.53
C SER A 294 -27.46 10.15 -17.79
N ILE A 295 -27.11 9.27 -16.84
CA ILE A 295 -25.85 9.31 -16.09
C ILE A 295 -24.66 9.21 -17.03
N ASN A 296 -24.69 8.24 -17.94
CA ASN A 296 -23.62 8.04 -18.93
C ASN A 296 -23.39 9.28 -19.81
N ARG A 297 -24.45 9.92 -20.29
CA ARG A 297 -24.33 11.16 -21.07
C ARG A 297 -23.79 12.32 -20.25
N LYS A 298 -24.25 12.48 -19.01
CA LYS A 298 -23.90 13.63 -18.16
C LYS A 298 -22.46 13.58 -17.63
N TYR A 299 -22.02 12.43 -17.15
CA TYR A 299 -20.73 12.29 -16.45
C TYR A 299 -19.67 11.60 -17.31
N TYR A 300 -20.08 10.71 -18.22
CA TYR A 300 -19.14 9.86 -18.95
C TYR A 300 -19.15 10.11 -20.46
N GLY A 301 -19.63 11.27 -20.93
CA GLY A 301 -19.73 11.60 -22.36
C GLY A 301 -18.39 11.53 -23.10
N ASN A 302 -17.32 12.06 -22.48
CA ASN A 302 -15.96 12.01 -23.04
C ASN A 302 -15.45 10.57 -23.17
N TYR A 303 -15.75 9.71 -22.21
CA TYR A 303 -15.34 8.30 -22.22
C TYR A 303 -16.18 7.49 -23.23
N ASN A 304 -17.50 7.70 -23.26
CA ASN A 304 -18.41 7.06 -24.21
C ASN A 304 -18.02 7.32 -25.68
N THR A 305 -17.50 8.50 -25.97
CA THR A 305 -17.06 8.90 -27.32
C THR A 305 -15.57 8.66 -27.58
N ASP A 306 -14.85 8.07 -26.62
CA ASP A 306 -13.39 7.83 -26.67
C ASP A 306 -12.59 9.12 -26.98
N ASN A 307 -13.04 10.25 -26.39
CA ASN A 307 -12.53 11.60 -26.64
C ASN A 307 -11.36 11.95 -25.72
N VAL A 308 -10.15 11.68 -26.19
CA VAL A 308 -8.89 11.99 -25.48
C VAL A 308 -8.77 13.48 -25.12
N LYS A 309 -9.17 14.40 -26.01
CA LYS A 309 -9.03 15.85 -25.76
C LYS A 309 -9.90 16.33 -24.60
N GLY A 310 -11.12 15.80 -24.49
CA GLY A 310 -12.01 16.13 -23.37
C GLY A 310 -11.43 15.66 -22.03
N VAL A 311 -10.93 14.42 -22.00
CA VAL A 311 -10.30 13.84 -20.80
C VAL A 311 -8.98 14.55 -20.44
N GLU A 312 -8.19 14.95 -21.43
CA GLU A 312 -6.97 15.74 -21.21
C GLU A 312 -7.24 17.05 -20.46
N LEU A 313 -8.34 17.74 -20.77
CA LEU A 313 -8.73 18.97 -20.07
C LEU A 313 -9.09 18.69 -18.61
N GLU A 314 -9.80 17.60 -18.34
CA GLU A 314 -10.13 17.16 -16.96
C GLU A 314 -8.86 16.83 -16.17
N ILE A 315 -7.93 16.09 -16.76
CA ILE A 315 -6.66 15.69 -16.11
C ILE A 315 -5.74 16.88 -15.88
N LYS A 316 -5.67 17.83 -16.81
CA LYS A 316 -4.91 19.07 -16.61
C LYS A 316 -5.45 19.86 -15.42
N LYS A 317 -6.76 19.83 -15.20
CA LYS A 317 -7.40 20.54 -14.09
C LYS A 317 -7.28 19.80 -12.76
N TYR A 318 -7.53 18.49 -12.74
CA TYR A 318 -7.71 17.75 -11.48
C TYR A 318 -6.61 16.70 -11.20
N GLY A 319 -5.66 16.49 -12.13
CA GLY A 319 -4.64 15.46 -12.05
C GLY A 319 -5.07 14.15 -12.72
N VAL A 320 -4.14 13.22 -13.02
CA VAL A 320 -4.46 12.00 -13.79
C VAL A 320 -5.30 10.98 -13.02
N ASN A 321 -5.14 10.95 -11.69
CA ASN A 321 -5.80 10.01 -10.79
C ASN A 321 -6.92 10.68 -9.96
N PHE A 322 -7.46 11.82 -10.43
CA PHE A 322 -8.60 12.45 -9.76
C PHE A 322 -9.77 11.47 -9.65
N ARG A 323 -10.62 11.64 -8.63
CA ARG A 323 -11.82 10.82 -8.47
C ARG A 323 -13.06 11.65 -8.75
N ASP A 324 -13.96 11.12 -9.56
CA ASP A 324 -15.29 11.70 -9.74
C ASP A 324 -16.14 11.53 -8.45
N GLN A 325 -17.34 12.11 -8.45
CA GLN A 325 -18.26 12.02 -7.31
C GLN A 325 -18.69 10.58 -6.97
N PHE A 326 -18.49 9.63 -7.88
CA PHE A 326 -18.81 8.21 -7.70
C PHE A 326 -17.58 7.34 -7.45
N ASN A 327 -16.46 7.97 -7.10
CA ASN A 327 -15.20 7.30 -6.77
C ASN A 327 -14.54 6.57 -7.95
N LEU A 328 -14.84 6.97 -9.19
CA LEU A 328 -14.11 6.48 -10.36
C LEU A 328 -12.96 7.43 -10.70
N THR A 329 -11.80 6.85 -10.98
CA THR A 329 -10.72 7.57 -11.67
C THR A 329 -10.99 7.62 -13.17
N PRO A 330 -10.34 8.52 -13.93
CA PRO A 330 -10.41 8.50 -15.39
C PRO A 330 -10.14 7.12 -15.99
N LEU A 331 -9.20 6.36 -15.44
CA LEU A 331 -8.88 5.01 -15.94
C LEU A 331 -9.99 4.01 -15.65
N LEU A 332 -10.61 4.07 -14.47
CA LEU A 332 -11.77 3.25 -14.13
C LEU A 332 -12.97 3.60 -15.04
N ALA A 333 -13.23 4.89 -15.27
CA ALA A 333 -14.29 5.35 -16.18
C ALA A 333 -14.02 4.94 -17.63
N ALA A 334 -12.78 5.01 -18.11
CA ALA A 334 -12.40 4.57 -19.45
C ALA A 334 -12.55 3.05 -19.62
N ALA A 335 -12.13 2.26 -18.62
CA ALA A 335 -12.35 0.82 -18.60
C ALA A 335 -13.84 0.47 -18.61
N GLN A 336 -14.66 1.23 -17.87
CA GLN A 336 -16.10 1.04 -17.79
C GLN A 336 -16.81 1.27 -19.14
N ASN A 337 -16.32 2.20 -19.95
CA ASN A 337 -16.92 2.58 -21.23
C ASN A 337 -16.23 1.92 -22.43
N GLY A 338 -15.16 1.16 -22.21
CA GLY A 338 -14.40 0.50 -23.29
C GLY A 338 -13.63 1.49 -24.18
N SER A 339 -13.14 2.58 -23.59
CA SER A 339 -12.52 3.73 -24.29
C SER A 339 -11.02 3.48 -24.54
N LEU A 340 -10.68 2.70 -25.57
CA LEU A 340 -9.30 2.25 -25.80
C LEU A 340 -8.31 3.42 -25.98
N LYS A 341 -8.65 4.46 -26.75
CA LYS A 341 -7.72 5.59 -26.98
C LYS A 341 -7.50 6.37 -25.69
N VAL A 342 -8.56 6.56 -24.90
CA VAL A 342 -8.47 7.20 -23.58
C VAL A 342 -7.63 6.35 -22.62
N ILE A 343 -7.79 5.02 -22.60
CA ILE A 343 -6.96 4.11 -21.79
C ILE A 343 -5.48 4.26 -22.17
N ASP A 344 -5.15 4.15 -23.46
CA ASP A 344 -3.76 4.28 -23.92
C ASP A 344 -3.16 5.65 -23.56
N TYR A 345 -3.95 6.72 -23.68
CA TYR A 345 -3.52 8.06 -23.27
C TYR A 345 -3.26 8.14 -21.75
N LEU A 346 -4.19 7.65 -20.93
CA LEU A 346 -4.08 7.66 -19.48
C LEU A 346 -2.87 6.88 -18.98
N LEU A 347 -2.62 5.70 -19.54
CA LEU A 347 -1.45 4.88 -19.20
C LEU A 347 -0.14 5.59 -19.60
N LYS A 348 -0.11 6.29 -20.75
CA LYS A 348 1.03 7.16 -21.12
C LYS A 348 1.21 8.35 -20.18
N GLN A 349 0.14 8.80 -19.53
CA GLN A 349 0.19 9.82 -18.47
C GLN A 349 0.43 9.22 -17.07
N ASN A 350 0.86 7.96 -16.98
CA ASN A 350 1.13 7.23 -15.72
C ASN A 350 -0.07 7.15 -14.78
N ALA A 351 -1.28 6.98 -15.32
CA ALA A 351 -2.46 6.68 -14.50
C ALA A 351 -2.23 5.43 -13.65
N GLU A 352 -2.64 5.48 -12.39
CA GLU A 352 -2.54 4.34 -11.46
C GLU A 352 -3.48 3.21 -11.91
N THR A 353 -2.97 1.97 -11.94
CA THR A 353 -3.68 0.80 -12.46
C THR A 353 -4.20 -0.14 -11.36
N ASP A 354 -3.78 0.07 -10.12
CA ASP A 354 -4.15 -0.70 -8.94
C ASP A 354 -5.26 -0.04 -8.10
N VAL A 355 -5.61 1.21 -8.41
CA VAL A 355 -6.76 1.90 -7.83
C VAL A 355 -8.07 1.16 -8.07
N THR A 356 -8.98 1.26 -7.09
CA THR A 356 -10.27 0.57 -7.13
C THR A 356 -11.45 1.51 -6.91
N ASP A 357 -12.61 1.09 -7.42
CA ASP A 357 -13.91 1.74 -7.19
C ASP A 357 -14.57 1.30 -5.88
N ASN A 358 -15.83 1.69 -5.62
CA ASN A 358 -16.53 1.35 -4.36
C ASN A 358 -16.84 -0.14 -4.17
N ASN A 359 -16.75 -0.96 -5.23
CA ASN A 359 -16.91 -2.43 -5.13
C ASN A 359 -15.53 -3.12 -5.15
N GLY A 360 -14.45 -2.39 -4.88
CA GLY A 360 -13.09 -2.91 -4.88
C GLY A 360 -12.60 -3.33 -6.28
N ARG A 361 -13.23 -2.89 -7.37
CA ARG A 361 -12.86 -3.27 -8.74
C ARG A 361 -11.78 -2.33 -9.27
N ASN A 362 -10.64 -2.89 -9.69
CA ASN A 362 -9.64 -2.17 -10.46
C ASN A 362 -10.04 -2.11 -11.96
N PRO A 363 -9.29 -1.41 -12.83
CA PRO A 363 -9.64 -1.30 -14.25
C PRO A 363 -9.84 -2.67 -14.93
N PHE A 364 -9.02 -3.67 -14.60
CA PHE A 364 -9.15 -5.03 -15.12
C PHE A 364 -10.47 -5.69 -14.70
N ARG A 365 -10.82 -5.59 -13.41
CA ARG A 365 -12.07 -6.15 -12.87
C ARG A 365 -13.31 -5.41 -13.39
N ILE A 366 -13.22 -4.11 -13.64
CA ILE A 366 -14.28 -3.38 -14.36
C ILE A 366 -14.48 -3.94 -15.78
N ALA A 367 -13.40 -4.23 -16.50
CA ALA A 367 -13.50 -4.84 -17.82
C ALA A 367 -14.14 -6.24 -17.78
N ILE A 368 -13.78 -7.07 -16.79
CA ILE A 368 -14.44 -8.38 -16.54
C ILE A 368 -15.94 -8.19 -16.28
N HIS A 369 -16.29 -7.27 -15.38
CA HIS A 369 -17.67 -6.98 -15.04
C HIS A 369 -18.48 -6.54 -16.26
N LYS A 370 -17.94 -5.64 -17.09
CA LYS A 370 -18.63 -5.17 -18.29
C LYS A 370 -18.81 -6.23 -19.35
N LEU A 371 -17.83 -7.10 -19.54
CA LEU A 371 -17.95 -8.21 -20.48
C LEU A 371 -19.09 -9.15 -20.13
N TYR A 372 -19.29 -9.43 -18.84
CA TYR A 372 -20.37 -10.31 -18.37
C TYR A 372 -21.76 -9.79 -18.78
N PHE A 373 -22.00 -8.47 -18.70
CA PHE A 373 -23.29 -7.86 -19.04
C PHE A 373 -23.44 -7.48 -20.52
N LEU A 374 -22.33 -7.27 -21.24
CA LEU A 374 -22.32 -6.82 -22.64
C LEU A 374 -21.40 -7.69 -23.52
N PRO A 375 -21.66 -9.00 -23.63
CA PRO A 375 -20.80 -9.93 -24.37
C PRO A 375 -20.67 -9.59 -25.86
N THR A 376 -21.67 -8.94 -26.45
CA THR A 376 -21.64 -8.50 -27.85
C THR A 376 -20.61 -7.41 -28.16
N SER A 377 -19.99 -6.79 -27.13
CA SER A 377 -18.95 -5.76 -27.28
C SER A 377 -17.52 -6.30 -27.26
N ILE A 378 -17.35 -7.61 -27.46
CA ILE A 378 -16.08 -8.30 -27.22
C ILE A 378 -14.90 -7.86 -28.09
N ASN A 379 -15.16 -7.35 -29.29
CA ASN A 379 -14.14 -6.82 -30.20
C ASN A 379 -13.36 -5.63 -29.58
N LYS A 380 -13.95 -4.93 -28.60
CA LYS A 380 -13.25 -3.87 -27.84
C LYS A 380 -12.33 -4.44 -26.76
N LEU A 381 -12.62 -5.64 -26.25
CA LEU A 381 -11.99 -6.19 -25.04
C LEU A 381 -10.71 -6.97 -25.32
N GLU A 382 -10.55 -7.58 -26.50
CA GLU A 382 -9.24 -8.11 -26.96
C GLU A 382 -8.16 -7.04 -26.86
N ASN A 383 -8.51 -5.82 -27.24
CA ASN A 383 -7.58 -4.72 -27.22
C ASN A 383 -7.40 -4.16 -25.80
N ILE A 384 -8.42 -4.11 -24.97
CA ILE A 384 -8.33 -3.48 -23.64
C ILE A 384 -7.63 -4.37 -22.60
N PHE A 385 -7.89 -5.68 -22.60
CA PHE A 385 -7.37 -6.59 -21.59
C PHE A 385 -5.84 -6.54 -21.41
N PRO A 386 -5.04 -6.57 -22.50
CA PRO A 386 -3.57 -6.48 -22.39
C PRO A 386 -3.06 -5.19 -21.76
N ARG A 387 -3.85 -4.11 -21.76
CA ARG A 387 -3.47 -2.81 -21.17
C ARG A 387 -3.81 -2.73 -19.69
N LEU A 388 -4.86 -3.44 -19.26
CA LEU A 388 -5.39 -3.33 -17.89
C LEU A 388 -4.99 -4.50 -17.01
N ILE A 389 -4.61 -5.65 -17.57
CA ILE A 389 -4.22 -6.83 -16.80
C ILE A 389 -3.04 -6.49 -15.87
N THR A 390 -3.16 -6.87 -14.60
CA THR A 390 -2.07 -6.71 -13.63
C THR A 390 -1.10 -7.88 -13.70
N ASP A 391 0.15 -7.71 -13.27
CA ASP A 391 1.16 -8.78 -13.30
C ASP A 391 0.82 -9.95 -12.36
N SER A 392 0.16 -9.65 -11.25
CA SER A 392 -0.18 -10.63 -10.22
C SER A 392 -1.19 -10.08 -9.23
N ILE A 393 -1.89 -10.99 -8.54
CA ILE A 393 -2.63 -10.68 -7.31
C ILE A 393 -1.86 -11.24 -6.10
N LYS A 394 -1.70 -10.42 -5.07
CA LYS A 394 -1.08 -10.81 -3.80
C LYS A 394 -2.19 -11.09 -2.79
N ILE A 395 -2.16 -12.28 -2.20
CA ILE A 395 -3.12 -12.72 -1.19
C ILE A 395 -2.41 -13.19 0.08
N MET A 396 -3.13 -13.13 1.19
CA MET A 396 -2.75 -13.67 2.49
C MET A 396 -3.79 -14.72 2.90
N VAL A 397 -3.33 -15.93 3.22
CA VAL A 397 -4.18 -17.04 3.65
C VAL A 397 -3.43 -17.91 4.65
N LYS A 398 -4.03 -18.23 5.80
CA LYS A 398 -3.39 -19.04 6.87
C LYS A 398 -1.96 -18.55 7.19
N ASP A 399 -1.79 -17.23 7.32
CA ASP A 399 -0.50 -16.53 7.54
C ASP A 399 0.56 -16.73 6.45
N ARG A 400 0.18 -17.22 5.26
CA ARG A 400 1.08 -17.39 4.09
C ARG A 400 0.77 -16.37 3.01
N MET A 401 1.81 -15.63 2.60
CA MET A 401 1.70 -14.67 1.50
C MET A 401 1.93 -15.39 0.17
N ILE A 402 0.95 -15.30 -0.72
CA ILE A 402 0.98 -15.96 -2.02
C ILE A 402 0.83 -14.90 -3.10
N LYS A 403 1.77 -14.88 -4.04
CA LYS A 403 1.71 -14.05 -5.25
C LYS A 403 1.28 -14.91 -6.43
N ILE A 404 0.07 -14.71 -6.93
CA ILE A 404 -0.48 -15.46 -8.06
C ILE A 404 -0.27 -14.64 -9.34
N PRO A 405 0.61 -15.07 -10.26
CA PRO A 405 0.89 -14.32 -11.49
C PRO A 405 -0.24 -14.45 -12.50
N ASN A 406 -0.38 -13.47 -13.39
CA ASN A 406 -1.42 -13.44 -14.43
C ASN A 406 -1.36 -14.58 -15.46
N ARG A 407 -0.24 -15.30 -15.55
CA ARG A 407 -0.13 -16.53 -16.35
C ARG A 407 -0.89 -17.73 -15.75
N ALA A 408 -1.23 -17.69 -14.46
CA ALA A 408 -1.94 -18.76 -13.77
C ALA A 408 -3.46 -18.62 -13.96
N MET A 409 -4.18 -19.73 -14.13
CA MET A 409 -5.64 -19.67 -14.26
C MET A 409 -6.30 -19.24 -12.94
N GLU A 410 -5.68 -19.56 -11.80
CA GLU A 410 -6.08 -19.10 -10.47
C GLU A 410 -6.20 -17.58 -10.37
N TYR A 411 -5.33 -16.82 -11.08
CA TYR A 411 -5.43 -15.35 -11.14
C TYR A 411 -6.76 -14.91 -11.76
N PHE A 412 -7.14 -15.51 -12.89
CA PHE A 412 -8.39 -15.17 -13.58
C PHE A 412 -9.61 -15.60 -12.75
N LEU A 413 -9.59 -16.82 -12.22
CA LEU A 413 -10.67 -17.31 -11.36
C LEU A 413 -10.88 -16.39 -10.17
N LEU A 414 -9.83 -16.03 -9.43
CA LEU A 414 -9.96 -15.16 -8.28
C LEU A 414 -10.51 -13.78 -8.66
N ASN A 415 -10.02 -13.16 -9.74
CA ASN A 415 -10.56 -11.88 -10.21
C ASN A 415 -12.04 -11.99 -10.64
N ILE A 416 -12.44 -13.10 -11.30
CA ILE A 416 -13.83 -13.34 -11.68
C ILE A 416 -14.71 -13.48 -10.44
N PHE A 417 -14.31 -14.30 -9.46
CA PHE A 417 -15.07 -14.47 -8.22
C PHE A 417 -15.19 -13.14 -7.46
N MET A 418 -14.09 -12.40 -7.30
CA MET A 418 -14.10 -11.09 -6.63
C MET A 418 -15.04 -10.08 -7.30
N THR A 419 -15.33 -10.26 -8.59
CA THR A 419 -16.11 -9.32 -9.39
C THR A 419 -17.56 -9.76 -9.59
N LEU A 420 -17.80 -11.07 -9.76
CA LEU A 420 -19.04 -11.61 -10.31
C LEU A 420 -19.70 -12.68 -9.43
N GLN A 421 -19.12 -13.08 -8.29
CA GLN A 421 -19.67 -14.18 -7.48
C GLN A 421 -21.14 -13.95 -7.15
N ASP A 422 -21.48 -12.82 -6.52
CA ASP A 422 -22.86 -12.54 -6.11
C ASP A 422 -23.77 -12.29 -7.32
N THR A 423 -23.25 -11.65 -8.37
CA THR A 423 -23.97 -11.47 -9.63
C THR A 423 -24.39 -12.81 -10.25
N ILE A 424 -23.47 -13.77 -10.33
CA ILE A 424 -23.74 -15.12 -10.87
C ILE A 424 -24.73 -15.86 -9.98
N ILE A 425 -24.53 -15.81 -8.67
CA ILE A 425 -25.41 -16.47 -7.69
C ILE A 425 -26.83 -15.93 -7.82
N ASN A 426 -27.01 -14.61 -7.80
CA ASN A 426 -28.33 -13.98 -7.86
C ASN A 426 -29.03 -14.20 -9.20
N ALA A 427 -28.27 -14.23 -10.30
CA ALA A 427 -28.84 -14.46 -11.64
C ALA A 427 -29.21 -15.93 -11.89
N SER A 428 -28.49 -16.89 -11.30
CA SER A 428 -28.56 -18.30 -11.71
C SER A 428 -29.09 -19.25 -10.64
N ARG A 429 -29.24 -18.82 -9.38
CA ARG A 429 -29.60 -19.71 -8.27
C ARG A 429 -30.97 -19.41 -7.73
N SER A 430 -31.84 -20.41 -7.79
CA SER A 430 -33.12 -20.37 -7.08
C SER A 430 -32.91 -20.35 -5.55
N ASN A 431 -33.98 -20.15 -4.79
CA ASN A 431 -33.92 -20.21 -3.33
C ASN A 431 -33.64 -21.64 -2.82
N TRP A 432 -33.94 -22.66 -3.63
CA TRP A 432 -33.75 -24.07 -3.31
C TRP A 432 -32.31 -24.57 -3.46
N GLU A 433 -31.48 -23.83 -4.21
CA GLU A 433 -30.09 -24.21 -4.46
C GLU A 433 -29.11 -23.61 -3.46
N ASP A 434 -27.94 -24.25 -3.33
CA ASP A 434 -26.82 -23.66 -2.61
C ASP A 434 -26.35 -22.38 -3.32
N LYS A 435 -26.10 -21.31 -2.54
CA LYS A 435 -25.75 -19.98 -3.04
C LYS A 435 -24.26 -19.89 -3.38
N GLY A 436 -23.84 -20.63 -4.40
CA GLY A 436 -22.45 -20.72 -4.85
C GLY A 436 -22.32 -20.80 -6.36
N VAL A 437 -21.11 -20.54 -6.83
CA VAL A 437 -20.72 -20.55 -8.24
C VAL A 437 -20.33 -21.96 -8.67
N LYS A 438 -20.83 -22.40 -9.82
CA LYS A 438 -20.50 -23.68 -10.46
C LYS A 438 -19.46 -23.48 -11.54
N ALA A 439 -18.68 -24.53 -11.83
CA ALA A 439 -17.70 -24.52 -12.92
C ALA A 439 -18.33 -24.22 -14.30
N GLY A 440 -19.60 -24.60 -14.52
CA GLY A 440 -20.33 -24.30 -15.76
C GLY A 440 -20.71 -22.83 -15.91
N ASP A 441 -20.92 -22.11 -14.80
CA ASP A 441 -21.16 -20.66 -14.85
C ASP A 441 -19.88 -19.96 -15.31
N LEU A 442 -18.74 -20.36 -14.74
CA LEU A 442 -17.43 -19.81 -15.08
C LEU A 442 -17.04 -20.12 -16.52
N GLU A 443 -17.29 -21.36 -17.00
CA GLU A 443 -17.12 -21.73 -18.41
C GLU A 443 -17.91 -20.77 -19.31
N SER A 444 -19.16 -20.49 -18.96
CA SER A 444 -20.01 -19.55 -19.71
C SER A 444 -19.45 -18.12 -19.68
N VAL A 445 -18.94 -17.66 -18.53
CA VAL A 445 -18.30 -16.34 -18.39
C VAL A 445 -17.05 -16.21 -19.28
N VAL A 446 -16.21 -17.24 -19.31
CA VAL A 446 -14.93 -17.19 -20.05
C VAL A 446 -15.02 -17.69 -21.48
N ALA A 447 -16.15 -18.24 -21.91
CA ALA A 447 -16.32 -18.88 -23.22
C ALA A 447 -15.87 -17.99 -24.38
N GLN A 448 -16.14 -16.68 -24.28
CA GLN A 448 -15.82 -15.74 -25.34
C GLN A 448 -14.44 -15.09 -25.18
N TYR A 449 -13.69 -15.38 -24.10
CA TYR A 449 -12.38 -14.74 -23.87
C TYR A 449 -11.42 -15.08 -25.02
N PRO A 450 -10.69 -14.09 -25.56
CA PRO A 450 -9.72 -14.32 -26.65
C PRO A 450 -8.62 -15.29 -26.21
N ASP A 451 -8.14 -16.13 -27.13
CA ASP A 451 -7.09 -17.12 -26.84
C ASP A 451 -5.77 -16.50 -26.39
N LEU A 452 -5.48 -15.28 -26.85
CA LEU A 452 -4.33 -14.50 -26.40
C LEU A 452 -4.35 -14.26 -24.87
N ILE A 453 -5.54 -14.14 -24.29
CA ILE A 453 -5.75 -13.96 -22.85
C ILE A 453 -5.91 -15.30 -22.16
N MET A 454 -6.76 -16.17 -22.70
CA MET A 454 -7.11 -17.44 -22.10
C MET A 454 -7.27 -18.51 -23.17
N PRO A 455 -6.28 -19.42 -23.31
CA PRO A 455 -6.37 -20.52 -24.27
C PRO A 455 -7.61 -21.40 -24.06
N ASP A 456 -8.16 -21.93 -25.15
CA ASP A 456 -9.33 -22.83 -25.18
C ASP A 456 -9.36 -23.90 -24.10
N TYR A 457 -8.26 -24.63 -23.88
CA TYR A 457 -8.24 -25.69 -22.88
C TYR A 457 -8.51 -25.19 -21.45
N ARG A 458 -8.20 -23.92 -21.14
CA ARG A 458 -8.43 -23.29 -19.83
C ARG A 458 -9.88 -22.86 -19.64
N LYS A 459 -10.62 -22.64 -20.73
CA LYS A 459 -12.02 -22.24 -20.72
C LYS A 459 -12.96 -23.42 -20.43
N ARG A 460 -12.51 -24.66 -20.64
CA ARG A 460 -13.32 -25.87 -20.44
C ARG A 460 -13.69 -26.12 -18.98
N LYS A 461 -14.96 -26.44 -18.73
CA LYS A 461 -15.52 -26.78 -17.41
C LYS A 461 -14.73 -27.84 -16.66
N THR A 462 -14.21 -28.86 -17.34
CA THR A 462 -13.43 -29.94 -16.70
C THR A 462 -12.13 -29.42 -16.10
N TYR A 463 -11.45 -28.50 -16.79
CA TYR A 463 -10.25 -27.84 -16.31
C TYR A 463 -10.55 -26.85 -15.17
N ILE A 464 -11.60 -26.04 -15.32
CA ILE A 464 -12.04 -25.12 -14.26
C ILE A 464 -12.40 -25.90 -12.99
N SER A 465 -13.17 -26.98 -13.12
CA SER A 465 -13.58 -27.81 -12.00
C SER A 465 -12.40 -28.46 -11.28
N SER A 466 -11.35 -28.87 -11.99
CA SER A 466 -10.16 -29.45 -11.37
C SER A 466 -9.38 -28.40 -10.56
N LEU A 467 -9.29 -27.16 -11.05
CA LEU A 467 -8.65 -26.06 -10.34
C LEU A 467 -9.41 -25.60 -9.09
N LEU A 468 -10.75 -25.54 -9.18
CA LEU A 468 -11.60 -25.23 -8.03
C LEU A 468 -11.39 -26.28 -6.93
N SER A 469 -11.46 -27.57 -7.29
CA SER A 469 -11.28 -28.66 -6.33
C SER A 469 -9.86 -28.75 -5.76
N LYS A 470 -8.84 -28.42 -6.57
CA LYS A 470 -7.44 -28.37 -6.13
C LYS A 470 -7.20 -27.28 -5.08
N ASN A 471 -7.90 -26.15 -5.20
CA ASN A 471 -7.70 -24.95 -4.39
C ASN A 471 -8.75 -24.79 -3.27
N GLU A 472 -9.33 -25.89 -2.78
CA GLU A 472 -10.28 -25.85 -1.65
C GLU A 472 -9.57 -25.58 -0.33
N ILE A 473 -10.21 -24.86 0.58
CA ILE A 473 -9.66 -24.52 1.91
C ILE A 473 -9.21 -25.75 2.72
N ASP A 474 -9.91 -26.88 2.56
CA ASP A 474 -9.65 -28.17 3.22
C ASP A 474 -8.87 -29.17 2.33
N GLY A 475 -8.34 -28.70 1.19
CA GLY A 475 -7.63 -29.55 0.24
C GLY A 475 -6.23 -29.95 0.72
N ASN A 476 -5.88 -31.22 0.57
CA ASN A 476 -4.55 -31.76 0.96
C ASN A 476 -3.48 -31.66 -0.15
N ASN A 477 -3.74 -30.92 -1.25
CA ASN A 477 -2.79 -30.82 -2.34
C ASN A 477 -1.58 -29.94 -1.92
N PRO A 478 -0.32 -30.35 -2.18
CA PRO A 478 0.86 -29.54 -1.84
C PRO A 478 0.88 -28.15 -2.48
N TYR A 479 0.22 -27.97 -3.62
CA TYR A 479 0.09 -26.71 -4.35
C TYR A 479 -1.28 -26.05 -4.18
N ASN A 480 -1.96 -26.35 -3.07
CA ASN A 480 -3.23 -25.75 -2.71
C ASN A 480 -3.01 -24.32 -2.18
N ASN A 481 -3.59 -23.32 -2.85
CA ASN A 481 -3.55 -21.93 -2.39
C ASN A 481 -4.75 -21.57 -1.49
N ALA A 482 -5.60 -22.54 -1.14
CA ALA A 482 -6.79 -22.39 -0.29
C ALA A 482 -7.68 -21.21 -0.74
N LEU A 483 -7.98 -21.15 -2.05
CA LEU A 483 -8.67 -20.02 -2.67
C LEU A 483 -10.17 -20.05 -2.49
N PHE A 484 -10.75 -21.25 -2.38
CA PHE A 484 -12.19 -21.45 -2.45
C PHE A 484 -12.71 -22.31 -1.30
N ILE A 485 -13.96 -22.07 -0.91
CA ILE A 485 -14.72 -22.96 -0.05
C ILE A 485 -15.80 -23.67 -0.89
N ARG A 486 -15.91 -24.99 -0.75
CA ARG A 486 -17.01 -25.76 -1.33
C ARG A 486 -18.17 -25.82 -0.34
N ILE A 487 -19.27 -25.10 -0.65
CA ILE A 487 -20.47 -25.04 0.20
C ILE A 487 -21.49 -26.14 -0.11
N GLY A 488 -21.38 -26.76 -1.28
CA GLY A 488 -22.25 -27.81 -1.77
C GLY A 488 -21.60 -28.56 -2.93
N ARG A 489 -22.21 -29.66 -3.41
CA ARG A 489 -21.64 -30.46 -4.50
C ARG A 489 -21.52 -29.62 -5.78
N GLY A 490 -20.31 -29.18 -6.10
CA GLY A 490 -20.02 -28.33 -7.27
C GLY A 490 -20.34 -26.85 -7.08
N TYR A 491 -20.66 -26.40 -5.86
CA TYR A 491 -20.93 -25.01 -5.52
C TYR A 491 -19.78 -24.44 -4.71
N TYR A 492 -19.18 -23.36 -5.20
CA TYR A 492 -17.98 -22.74 -4.64
C TYR A 492 -18.20 -21.26 -4.34
N CYS A 493 -17.52 -20.78 -3.32
CA CYS A 493 -17.34 -19.35 -3.05
C CYS A 493 -15.84 -19.08 -2.77
N ILE A 494 -15.45 -17.81 -2.75
CA ILE A 494 -14.13 -17.40 -2.26
C ILE A 494 -13.93 -17.92 -0.82
N ASN A 495 -12.71 -18.28 -0.45
CA ASN A 495 -12.39 -18.58 0.95
C ASN A 495 -12.60 -17.31 1.83
N PRO A 496 -13.49 -17.36 2.85
CA PRO A 496 -13.74 -16.24 3.78
C PRO A 496 -12.52 -15.68 4.51
N GLU A 497 -11.47 -16.49 4.69
CA GLU A 497 -10.24 -16.11 5.39
C GLU A 497 -9.24 -15.35 4.51
N LEU A 498 -9.53 -15.20 3.21
CA LEU A 498 -8.61 -14.54 2.29
C LEU A 498 -8.57 -13.03 2.50
N SER A 499 -7.34 -12.52 2.52
CA SER A 499 -7.08 -11.09 2.42
C SER A 499 -6.28 -10.78 1.15
N VAL A 500 -6.50 -9.61 0.57
CA VAL A 500 -5.80 -9.08 -0.60
C VAL A 500 -4.97 -7.85 -0.20
N SER A 501 -3.82 -7.66 -0.85
CA SER A 501 -2.97 -6.49 -0.63
C SER A 501 -3.55 -5.27 -1.37
N VAL A 502 -3.88 -4.21 -0.63
CA VAL A 502 -4.37 -2.93 -1.16
C VAL A 502 -3.57 -1.81 -0.50
N ALA A 503 -2.84 -1.01 -1.29
CA ALA A 503 -1.96 0.06 -0.78
C ALA A 503 -1.06 -0.42 0.39
N ASP A 504 -0.41 -1.58 0.20
CA ASP A 504 0.46 -2.26 1.18
C ASP A 504 -0.21 -2.67 2.50
N LYS A 505 -1.54 -2.71 2.55
CA LYS A 505 -2.32 -3.26 3.67
C LYS A 505 -3.07 -4.52 3.26
N TRP A 506 -3.18 -5.47 4.17
CA TRP A 506 -4.00 -6.66 3.99
C TRP A 506 -5.44 -6.36 4.39
N VAL A 507 -6.37 -6.51 3.45
CA VAL A 507 -7.81 -6.30 3.67
C VAL A 507 -8.55 -7.57 3.30
N ASN A 508 -9.50 -8.01 4.14
CA ASN A 508 -10.32 -9.18 3.85
C ASN A 508 -11.07 -8.98 2.52
N ILE A 509 -11.11 -10.02 1.67
CA ILE A 509 -11.72 -9.89 0.34
C ILE A 509 -13.20 -9.51 0.42
N TYR A 510 -13.97 -10.08 1.36
CA TYR A 510 -15.40 -9.80 1.46
C TYR A 510 -15.68 -8.36 1.90
N GLU A 511 -14.90 -7.85 2.85
CA GLU A 511 -14.97 -6.45 3.27
C GLU A 511 -14.55 -5.51 2.15
N PHE A 512 -13.53 -5.89 1.39
CA PHE A 512 -12.99 -5.09 0.30
C PHE A 512 -13.92 -5.01 -0.92
N THR A 513 -14.60 -6.10 -1.27
CA THR A 513 -15.47 -6.15 -2.46
C THR A 513 -16.95 -5.95 -2.15
N GLY A 514 -17.35 -5.99 -0.87
CA GLY A 514 -18.75 -5.94 -0.46
C GLY A 514 -19.53 -7.22 -0.75
N LEU A 515 -18.86 -8.34 -1.01
CA LEU A 515 -19.52 -9.63 -1.27
C LEU A 515 -20.25 -10.15 -0.03
N GLN A 516 -21.35 -10.87 -0.25
CA GLN A 516 -22.02 -11.61 0.81
C GLN A 516 -21.12 -12.75 1.30
N LYS A 517 -20.83 -12.76 2.61
CA LYS A 517 -19.97 -13.78 3.23
C LYS A 517 -20.49 -15.19 2.91
N ALA A 518 -19.58 -16.05 2.45
CA ALA A 518 -19.94 -17.42 2.13
C ALA A 518 -20.28 -18.18 3.42
N VAL A 519 -21.43 -18.86 3.42
CA VAL A 519 -21.89 -19.68 4.54
C VAL A 519 -22.07 -21.12 4.06
N LYS A 520 -21.31 -22.04 4.67
CA LYS A 520 -21.48 -23.47 4.46
C LYS A 520 -22.51 -23.99 5.45
N LEU A 521 -23.76 -24.12 4.99
CA LEU A 521 -24.87 -24.58 5.82
C LEU A 521 -24.69 -26.06 6.22
N THR A 522 -24.90 -26.33 7.49
CA THR A 522 -25.10 -27.67 8.04
C THR A 522 -26.37 -28.31 7.48
N ARG A 523 -26.54 -29.62 7.67
CA ARG A 523 -27.77 -30.33 7.26
C ARG A 523 -29.02 -29.73 7.90
N GLU A 524 -28.95 -29.45 9.19
CA GLU A 524 -30.06 -28.88 9.97
C GLU A 524 -30.41 -27.46 9.50
N GLU A 525 -29.42 -26.63 9.13
CA GLU A 525 -29.66 -25.31 8.57
C GLU A 525 -30.24 -25.37 7.15
N LYS A 526 -29.84 -26.36 6.34
CA LYS A 526 -30.47 -26.61 5.03
C LYS A 526 -31.93 -27.01 5.20
N ASP A 527 -32.24 -27.89 6.15
CA ASP A 527 -33.61 -28.30 6.45
C ASP A 527 -34.45 -27.11 6.93
N ARG A 528 -33.89 -26.24 7.78
CA ARG A 528 -34.53 -25.00 8.22
C ARG A 528 -34.82 -24.05 7.07
N ARG A 529 -33.83 -23.82 6.19
CA ARG A 529 -33.98 -22.99 4.98
C ARG A 529 -35.11 -23.52 4.09
N THR A 530 -35.17 -24.84 3.90
CA THR A 530 -36.24 -25.50 3.15
C THR A 530 -37.62 -25.20 3.75
N ILE A 531 -37.77 -25.30 5.07
CA ILE A 531 -39.02 -24.98 5.76
C ILE A 531 -39.39 -23.50 5.58
N ASP A 532 -38.42 -22.59 5.72
CA ASP A 532 -38.65 -21.16 5.56
C ASP A 532 -39.12 -20.80 4.15
N ILE A 533 -38.57 -21.45 3.12
CA ILE A 533 -39.02 -21.28 1.74
C ILE A 533 -40.45 -21.79 1.59
N LEU A 534 -40.77 -22.99 2.09
CA LEU A 534 -42.12 -23.55 2.04
C LEU A 534 -43.15 -22.67 2.76
N LEU A 535 -42.77 -22.09 3.91
CA LEU A 535 -43.61 -21.15 4.65
C LEU A 535 -43.89 -19.89 3.84
N ALA A 536 -42.86 -19.29 3.24
CA ALA A 536 -43.00 -18.11 2.40
C ALA A 536 -43.90 -18.39 1.18
N GLU A 537 -43.72 -19.53 0.51
CA GLU A 537 -44.57 -19.93 -0.62
C GLU A 537 -46.03 -20.17 -0.21
N ALA A 538 -46.27 -20.78 0.96
CA ALA A 538 -47.62 -20.97 1.50
C ALA A 538 -48.30 -19.62 1.82
N GLN A 539 -47.55 -18.67 2.37
CA GLN A 539 -48.04 -17.33 2.67
C GLN A 539 -48.38 -16.54 1.40
N GLU A 540 -47.51 -16.56 0.39
CA GLU A 540 -47.79 -15.93 -0.90
C GLU A 540 -49.02 -16.55 -1.58
N ARG A 541 -49.17 -17.88 -1.54
CA ARG A 541 -50.38 -18.55 -2.06
C ARG A 541 -51.63 -18.11 -1.34
N ARG A 542 -51.61 -17.94 -0.01
CA ARG A 542 -52.77 -17.45 0.74
C ARG A 542 -53.12 -16.00 0.42
N LYS A 543 -52.14 -15.15 0.10
CA LYS A 543 -52.41 -13.77 -0.36
C LYS A 543 -53.19 -13.77 -1.67
N VAL A 544 -52.93 -14.74 -2.55
CA VAL A 544 -53.61 -14.88 -3.85
C VAL A 544 -54.96 -15.60 -3.70
N ASP A 545 -55.02 -16.64 -2.86
CA ASP A 545 -56.21 -17.42 -2.56
C ASP A 545 -56.42 -17.53 -1.04
N PRO A 546 -57.28 -16.67 -0.45
CA PRO A 546 -57.58 -16.71 0.97
C PRO A 546 -58.21 -18.01 1.46
N SER A 547 -58.75 -18.86 0.56
CA SER A 547 -59.30 -20.18 0.89
C SER A 547 -58.24 -21.27 1.05
N PHE A 548 -56.98 -20.97 0.70
CA PHE A 548 -55.87 -21.91 0.82
C PHE A 548 -55.69 -22.37 2.30
N PRO A 549 -55.73 -23.69 2.58
CA PRO A 549 -55.78 -24.19 3.95
C PRO A 549 -54.61 -23.74 4.83
N ASN A 550 -54.93 -23.25 6.05
CA ASN A 550 -53.94 -22.89 7.06
C ASN A 550 -53.25 -24.10 7.71
N ALA A 551 -53.81 -25.29 7.55
CA ALA A 551 -53.25 -26.52 8.14
C ALA A 551 -51.81 -26.80 7.68
N HIS A 552 -51.47 -26.50 6.42
CA HIS A 552 -50.12 -26.74 5.90
C HIS A 552 -49.08 -25.78 6.49
N GLU A 553 -49.41 -24.50 6.61
CA GLU A 553 -48.53 -23.50 7.25
C GLU A 553 -48.35 -23.78 8.74
N LEU A 554 -49.44 -24.13 9.45
CA LEU A 554 -49.40 -24.53 10.86
C LEU A 554 -48.53 -25.76 11.09
N PHE A 555 -48.61 -26.76 10.19
CA PHE A 555 -47.74 -27.93 10.24
C PHE A 555 -46.26 -27.56 10.07
N LEU A 556 -45.93 -26.71 9.09
CA LEU A 556 -44.56 -26.27 8.85
C LEU A 556 -44.01 -25.44 10.04
N LEU A 557 -44.85 -24.60 10.65
CA LEU A 557 -44.50 -23.83 11.85
C LEU A 557 -44.26 -24.75 13.06
N ASP A 558 -45.11 -25.76 13.27
CA ASP A 558 -44.93 -26.75 14.34
C ASP A 558 -43.66 -27.59 14.12
N TYR A 559 -43.43 -28.04 12.88
CA TYR A 559 -42.23 -28.77 12.51
C TYR A 559 -40.96 -27.94 12.72
N LYS A 560 -40.98 -26.64 12.34
CA LYS A 560 -39.89 -25.70 12.61
C LYS A 560 -39.61 -25.56 14.10
N ARG A 561 -40.65 -25.40 14.93
CA ARG A 561 -40.50 -25.29 16.40
C ARG A 561 -39.87 -26.54 17.01
N LYS A 562 -40.34 -27.73 16.64
CA LYS A 562 -39.79 -29.01 17.11
C LYS A 562 -38.33 -29.18 16.74
N MET A 563 -37.96 -28.83 15.50
CA MET A 563 -36.57 -28.80 15.04
C MET A 563 -35.70 -27.83 15.87
N GLU A 564 -36.18 -26.61 16.10
CA GLU A 564 -35.45 -25.60 16.88
C GLU A 564 -35.28 -25.98 18.35
N GLN A 565 -36.25 -26.71 18.92
CA GLN A 565 -36.14 -27.25 20.27
C GLN A 565 -35.11 -28.37 20.34
N ALA A 566 -35.18 -29.35 19.43
CA ALA A 566 -34.21 -30.44 19.36
C ALA A 566 -32.77 -29.94 19.15
N ASN A 567 -32.59 -28.89 18.34
CA ASN A 567 -31.28 -28.27 18.15
C ASN A 567 -30.76 -27.55 19.39
N ARG A 568 -31.64 -26.91 20.18
CA ARG A 568 -31.26 -26.30 21.46
C ARG A 568 -30.81 -27.34 22.46
N GLU A 569 -31.59 -28.41 22.64
CA GLU A 569 -31.26 -29.53 23.53
C GLU A 569 -29.91 -30.18 23.13
N LYS A 570 -29.66 -30.34 21.83
CA LYS A 570 -28.39 -30.87 21.31
C LYS A 570 -27.21 -29.92 21.54
N LEU A 571 -27.41 -28.61 21.45
CA LEU A 571 -26.37 -27.62 21.71
C LEU A 571 -26.01 -27.58 23.20
N GLU A 572 -27.01 -27.63 24.08
CA GLU A 572 -26.84 -27.73 25.54
C GLU A 572 -26.04 -28.99 25.91
N LEU A 573 -26.42 -30.15 25.39
CA LEU A 573 -25.67 -31.40 25.58
C LEU A 573 -24.22 -31.33 25.07
N THR A 574 -23.98 -30.59 23.98
CA THR A 574 -22.63 -30.42 23.41
C THR A 574 -21.79 -29.48 24.28
N GLN A 575 -22.38 -28.41 24.80
CA GLN A 575 -21.71 -27.48 25.72
C GLN A 575 -21.37 -28.16 27.04
N GLU A 576 -22.31 -28.91 27.63
CA GLU A 576 -22.05 -29.71 28.84
C GLU A 576 -20.93 -30.74 28.62
N SER A 577 -20.86 -31.37 27.45
CA SER A 577 -19.77 -32.29 27.09
C SER A 577 -18.42 -31.58 26.93
N GLN A 578 -18.40 -30.38 26.34
CA GLN A 578 -17.18 -29.57 26.20
C GLN A 578 -16.67 -29.03 27.54
N GLU A 579 -17.57 -28.59 28.42
CA GLU A 579 -17.23 -28.17 29.78
C GLU A 579 -16.65 -29.34 30.60
N ASN A 580 -17.29 -30.52 30.53
CA ASN A 580 -16.77 -31.73 31.18
C ASN A 580 -15.39 -32.14 30.63
N ASN A 581 -15.17 -32.04 29.32
CA ASN A 581 -13.85 -32.32 28.73
C ASN A 581 -12.79 -31.29 29.15
N SER A 582 -13.14 -30.02 29.23
CA SER A 582 -12.23 -28.95 29.70
C SER A 582 -11.84 -29.15 31.16
N LEU A 583 -12.81 -29.53 32.01
CA LEU A 583 -12.57 -29.87 33.41
C LEU A 583 -11.63 -31.08 33.54
N ASN A 584 -11.83 -32.12 32.73
CA ASN A 584 -10.95 -33.29 32.69
C ASN A 584 -9.52 -32.95 32.24
N GLU A 585 -9.34 -32.04 31.29
CA GLU A 585 -8.01 -31.57 30.88
C GLU A 585 -7.31 -30.75 31.95
N ILE A 586 -8.05 -29.89 32.67
CA ILE A 586 -7.53 -29.12 33.80
C ILE A 586 -7.10 -30.06 34.94
N GLU A 587 -7.91 -31.07 35.27
CA GLU A 587 -7.53 -32.09 36.26
C GLU A 587 -6.26 -32.85 35.85
N LYS A 588 -6.14 -33.19 34.57
CA LYS A 588 -4.96 -33.88 34.05
C LYS A 588 -3.71 -33.02 34.15
N LYS A 589 -3.79 -31.73 33.80
CA LYS A 589 -2.70 -30.76 33.97
C LYS A 589 -2.31 -30.60 35.44
N ASN A 590 -3.28 -30.45 36.34
CA ASN A 590 -3.01 -30.33 37.78
C ASN A 590 -2.28 -31.56 38.33
N ARG A 591 -2.67 -32.77 37.91
CA ARG A 591 -1.96 -34.02 38.28
C ARG A 591 -0.54 -34.09 37.72
N GLU A 592 -0.28 -33.53 36.54
CA GLU A 592 1.07 -33.41 35.98
C GLU A 592 1.92 -32.38 36.73
N THR A 593 1.35 -31.23 37.09
CA THR A 593 2.01 -30.20 37.91
C THR A 593 2.40 -30.76 39.28
N GLU A 594 1.48 -31.42 39.99
CA GLU A 594 1.80 -32.06 41.28
C GLU A 594 2.90 -33.13 41.17
N ARG A 595 2.96 -33.86 40.04
CA ARG A 595 4.03 -34.84 39.78
C ARG A 595 5.38 -34.16 39.57
N LEU A 596 5.41 -33.03 38.87
CA LEU A 596 6.62 -32.23 38.66
C LEU A 596 7.10 -31.62 39.98
N GLU A 597 6.22 -31.02 40.77
CA GLU A 597 6.56 -30.46 42.09
C GLU A 597 7.12 -31.54 43.03
N LYS A 598 6.50 -32.73 43.08
CA LYS A 598 7.01 -33.87 43.86
C LYS A 598 8.38 -34.35 43.38
N LYS A 599 8.67 -34.21 42.08
CA LYS A 599 9.98 -34.57 41.50
C LYS A 599 11.03 -33.53 41.87
N GLU A 600 10.72 -32.24 41.75
CA GLU A 600 11.60 -31.14 42.15
C GLU A 600 11.92 -31.16 43.64
N GLU A 601 10.92 -31.42 44.50
CA GLU A 601 11.10 -31.58 45.95
C GLU A 601 12.07 -32.74 46.27
N LYS A 602 11.93 -33.89 45.58
CA LYS A 602 12.86 -35.02 45.72
C LYS A 602 14.28 -34.66 45.27
N GLU A 603 14.42 -33.94 44.16
CA GLU A 603 15.72 -33.49 43.66
C GLU A 603 16.36 -32.47 44.61
N ARG A 604 15.58 -31.55 45.21
CA ARG A 604 16.06 -30.61 46.22
C ARG A 604 16.59 -31.33 47.46
N ILE A 605 15.83 -32.27 48.00
CA ILE A 605 16.25 -33.09 49.15
C ILE A 605 17.52 -33.89 48.82
N ALA A 606 17.65 -34.40 47.59
CA ALA A 606 18.84 -35.12 47.16
C ALA A 606 20.07 -34.19 47.10
N ARG A 607 19.92 -32.96 46.59
CA ARG A 607 20.99 -31.95 46.55
C ARG A 607 21.43 -31.53 47.95
N GLU A 608 20.49 -31.29 48.87
CA GLU A 608 20.80 -30.96 50.26
C GLU A 608 21.57 -32.09 50.97
N LYS A 609 21.17 -33.34 50.74
CA LYS A 609 21.91 -34.50 51.27
C LYS A 609 23.32 -34.61 50.68
N ALA A 610 23.48 -34.35 49.37
CA ALA A 610 24.79 -34.37 48.73
C ALA A 610 25.70 -33.24 49.25
N GLN A 611 25.14 -32.06 49.49
CA GLN A 611 25.88 -30.92 50.03
C GLN A 611 26.32 -31.15 51.47
N LYS A 612 25.44 -31.67 52.33
CA LYS A 612 25.81 -32.08 53.70
C LYS A 612 26.91 -33.13 53.71
N LYS A 613 26.83 -34.13 52.82
CA LYS A 613 27.88 -35.15 52.69
C LYS A 613 29.21 -34.53 52.26
N LYS A 614 29.19 -33.57 51.34
CA LYS A 614 30.38 -32.85 50.90
C LYS A 614 31.01 -32.00 52.00
N GLU A 615 30.19 -31.32 52.81
CA GLU A 615 30.64 -30.57 53.99
C GLU A 615 31.22 -31.49 55.07
N GLU A 616 30.64 -32.69 55.27
CA GLU A 616 31.19 -33.71 56.18
C GLU A 616 32.52 -34.27 55.66
N ASP A 617 32.64 -34.52 54.36
CA ASP A 617 33.87 -34.99 53.72
C ASP A 617 34.96 -33.90 53.76
N GLU A 618 34.62 -32.62 53.55
CA GLU A 618 35.54 -31.47 53.68
C GLU A 618 36.00 -31.27 55.12
N LYS A 619 35.11 -31.44 56.12
CA LYS A 619 35.50 -31.44 57.54
C LYS A 619 36.44 -32.60 57.89
N ARG A 620 36.17 -33.81 57.38
CA ARG A 620 37.10 -34.94 57.55
C ARG A 620 38.45 -34.67 56.91
N GLN A 621 38.47 -34.05 55.73
CA GLN A 621 39.71 -33.70 55.06
C GLN A 621 40.50 -32.63 55.84
N GLN A 622 39.82 -31.64 56.41
CA GLN A 622 40.43 -30.67 57.33
C GLN A 622 40.96 -31.32 58.61
N GLU A 623 40.24 -32.26 59.21
CA GLU A 623 40.72 -33.02 60.37
C GLU A 623 41.95 -33.89 60.03
N ILE A 624 42.02 -34.43 58.81
CA ILE A 624 43.18 -35.18 58.31
C ILE A 624 44.37 -34.23 58.10
N ASP A 625 44.17 -33.07 57.45
CA ASP A 625 45.24 -32.08 57.22
C ASP A 625 45.76 -31.49 58.55
N ASP A 626 44.88 -31.21 59.52
CA ASP A 626 45.27 -30.76 60.86
C ASP A 626 46.02 -31.86 61.65
N SER A 627 45.75 -33.14 61.37
CA SER A 627 46.51 -34.26 61.94
C SER A 627 47.90 -34.42 61.32
N GLN A 628 48.08 -34.05 60.04
CA GLN A 628 49.40 -34.07 59.37
C GLN A 628 50.30 -32.89 59.78
N LEU A 629 49.72 -31.81 60.29
CA LEU A 629 50.44 -30.69 60.92
C LEU A 629 50.92 -30.97 62.36
N ARG A 630 50.64 -32.17 62.90
CA ARG A 630 51.14 -32.64 64.20
C ARG A 630 51.98 -33.91 64.06
N LEU A 631 53.14 -33.81 63.42
CA LEU A 631 54.25 -34.71 63.70
C LEU A 631 55.38 -33.90 64.36
N PRO A 632 55.74 -34.21 65.62
CA PRO A 632 56.76 -33.50 66.38
C PRO A 632 58.17 -33.87 65.90
N PHE A 633 59.09 -32.94 66.13
CA PHE A 633 60.55 -33.15 66.11
C PHE A 633 61.00 -34.46 66.76
#